data_AF-A0AAW5PAH9-F1
#
_entry.id   AF-A0AAW5PAH9-F1
#
_cell.length_a   1.000
_cell.length_b   1.000
_cell.length_c   1.000
_cell.angle_alpha   90.00
_cell.angle_beta   90.00
_cell.angle_gamma   90.00
#
_symmetry.space_group_name_H-M   'P 1'
#
loop_
_entity.id
_entity.type
_entity.pdbx_description
1 polymer ?
#
loop_
_entity_poly.entity_id
_entity_poly.type
_entity_poly.pdbx_seq_one_letter_code
_entity_poly.pdbx_strand_id
1 'polypeptide(L)'
;MIPRPILWGLLAVGLLPHWSGVCSADAAPTDSLQYGAPAPIAQVRRDVDGDSIPDRVGDTVSVAGRVTAAPGALPLPEEGVGALQDATAGIHVRLPEARALSRGDSARVWGVLRHEAGLAQIAGIGYERVEAARRTPDPVPLSVPSAASDRHEGQLARVDGTITARSANRGGEYFVLREDESSDAQLTVFVSNQHTERIRLGRFDEGDRVEVTGIISQYDLSYQVLPRGEDDLVQIGQAWTYLRWALLGVGGLGLVSIAVILFLRSAVRRRTQELTRREAELKDRQMKVEALYSATDHLLRAASRTEVAGALIDLVREVLGYRGVSVRFAEDGVLKAFDVAEATFTFMPERPDFNIEGDSPVAEVYRSGTTLAVEDVEEMEMDDPAAHGDLRSVVVVPIGEHGTFAVASPEPGAISGFDTHLIEVLGSYATATLDRLDREKALRAAKEEAERARTEAEVARDQAEEAARLKSAFLANMSHEIRTPLTSIIGFAEALGDEVGDGNGNTGRFAGLIERSGRRLLDTLDGVLNLSKLEAGQMGLETEPVDLVTKARRAAEELRPQATEKGLGLTVETGRPEVWARADAGSVQIVLQNLVSNAIKYTEEGGVYVRVFRENGWAVLEVEDTGIGMDPARADDLFKPFRQASEGLGRAYEGSGVGLAVTQKATEEMGGQVDVETETGAGSCFTVRLPKATSPEAEVTEGGKPESMGEA
;
A
#
# COMPACT_ATOMS: atom_id res chain seq x y z
N MET A 1 -29.52 25.47 7.03
CA MET A 1 -29.26 26.63 6.15
C MET A 1 -28.93 26.06 4.78
N ILE A 2 -29.69 26.22 3.70
CA ILE A 2 -30.91 26.98 3.38
C ILE A 2 -31.80 26.01 2.58
N PRO A 3 -33.07 25.82 2.98
CA PRO A 3 -34.06 25.07 2.22
C PRO A 3 -34.96 26.02 1.42
N ARG A 4 -35.44 25.60 0.25
CA ARG A 4 -36.88 25.45 -0.05
C ARG A 4 -37.16 25.22 -1.55
N PRO A 5 -38.14 24.34 -1.86
CA PRO A 5 -38.79 24.19 -3.16
C PRO A 5 -39.93 25.21 -3.30
N ILE A 6 -40.49 25.42 -4.50
CA ILE A 6 -41.81 26.03 -4.74
C ILE A 6 -42.16 25.85 -6.25
N LEU A 7 -43.27 25.19 -6.60
CA LEU A 7 -44.55 25.84 -6.94
C LEU A 7 -45.54 24.84 -7.60
N TRP A 8 -46.68 24.64 -6.93
CA TRP A 8 -47.98 24.30 -7.54
C TRP A 8 -48.83 25.58 -7.50
N GLY A 9 -49.70 25.80 -8.51
CA GLY A 9 -50.98 26.52 -8.31
C GLY A 9 -51.30 27.72 -9.21
N LEU A 10 -52.22 27.48 -10.17
CA LEU A 10 -53.52 28.14 -10.40
C LEU A 10 -53.69 29.63 -10.81
N LEU A 11 -54.67 29.80 -11.73
CA LEU A 11 -55.74 30.84 -11.85
C LEU A 11 -55.55 32.11 -12.73
N ALA A 12 -56.48 32.28 -13.70
CA ALA A 12 -57.36 33.45 -13.95
C ALA A 12 -57.94 33.39 -15.40
N VAL A 13 -59.25 33.25 -15.65
CA VAL A 13 -60.38 34.22 -15.59
C VAL A 13 -60.43 35.27 -16.74
N GLY A 14 -61.42 35.10 -17.62
CA GLY A 14 -62.43 36.13 -17.99
C GLY A 14 -62.10 37.16 -19.09
N LEU A 15 -62.96 37.23 -20.13
CA LEU A 15 -63.86 38.37 -20.45
C LEU A 15 -64.38 38.36 -21.92
N LEU A 16 -65.71 38.34 -22.05
CA LEU A 16 -66.55 38.91 -23.13
C LEU A 16 -66.52 40.47 -23.03
N PRO A 17 -66.99 41.33 -23.99
CA PRO A 17 -68.37 41.22 -24.53
C PRO A 17 -68.82 42.01 -25.82
N HIS A 18 -70.09 41.73 -26.18
CA HIS A 18 -71.17 42.55 -26.80
C HIS A 18 -71.05 43.17 -28.21
N TRP A 19 -72.20 43.27 -28.92
CA TRP A 19 -72.84 44.50 -29.42
C TRP A 19 -74.29 44.21 -29.86
N SER A 20 -75.17 45.20 -29.69
CA SER A 20 -76.64 45.13 -29.87
C SER A 20 -77.17 46.43 -30.48
N GLY A 21 -78.29 46.36 -31.23
CA GLY A 21 -79.22 47.46 -31.51
C GLY A 21 -79.83 47.40 -32.93
N VAL A 22 -81.00 47.96 -33.29
CA VAL A 22 -82.15 48.65 -32.66
C VAL A 22 -83.21 48.87 -33.82
N CYS A 23 -84.53 48.79 -33.54
CA CYS A 23 -85.77 49.38 -34.17
C CYS A 23 -85.96 49.46 -35.73
N SER A 24 -87.14 49.58 -36.38
CA SER A 24 -88.51 50.04 -36.05
C SER A 24 -89.58 49.62 -37.11
N ALA A 25 -90.84 49.48 -36.67
CA ALA A 25 -92.12 49.98 -37.19
C ALA A 25 -92.71 49.67 -38.61
N ASP A 26 -94.03 49.45 -38.58
CA ASP A 26 -95.12 49.71 -39.54
C ASP A 26 -95.38 48.80 -40.76
N ALA A 27 -96.48 48.02 -40.70
CA ALA A 27 -97.71 48.21 -41.50
C ALA A 27 -98.58 46.94 -41.50
N ALA A 28 -99.82 47.04 -41.00
CA ALA A 28 -100.93 46.13 -41.37
C ALA A 28 -101.57 46.64 -42.68
N PRO A 29 -102.10 45.74 -43.54
CA PRO A 29 -103.56 45.56 -43.49
C PRO A 29 -104.06 44.12 -43.81
N THR A 30 -105.12 43.74 -43.08
CA THR A 30 -106.32 42.96 -43.48
C THR A 30 -106.32 42.18 -44.81
N ASP A 31 -106.62 40.87 -44.78
CA ASP A 31 -107.97 40.38 -45.08
C ASP A 31 -108.16 38.90 -44.70
N SER A 32 -109.24 38.64 -43.97
CA SER A 32 -109.64 37.35 -43.42
C SER A 32 -110.43 36.53 -44.45
N LEU A 33 -109.76 35.63 -45.17
CA LEU A 33 -110.44 34.51 -45.81
C LEU A 33 -110.79 33.48 -44.73
N GLN A 34 -112.10 33.33 -44.43
CA GLN A 34 -112.64 32.38 -43.47
C GLN A 34 -112.48 30.94 -43.98
N TYR A 35 -111.30 30.34 -43.77
CA TYR A 35 -111.13 28.90 -43.88
C TYR A 35 -111.71 28.28 -42.59
N GLY A 36 -112.69 27.38 -42.73
CA GLY A 36 -113.40 26.76 -41.59
C GLY A 36 -112.49 26.07 -40.57
N ALA A 37 -113.07 25.65 -39.44
CA ALA A 37 -112.33 24.90 -38.41
C ALA A 37 -111.60 23.70 -39.04
N PRO A 38 -110.34 23.42 -38.65
CA PRO A 38 -109.55 22.37 -39.27
C PRO A 38 -110.23 21.00 -39.09
N ALA A 39 -110.36 20.25 -40.20
CA ALA A 39 -110.88 18.89 -40.20
C ALA A 39 -109.78 17.88 -39.83
N PRO A 40 -110.13 16.71 -39.24
CA PRO A 40 -109.19 15.62 -39.04
C PRO A 40 -108.61 15.16 -40.38
N ILE A 41 -107.30 14.89 -40.43
CA ILE A 41 -106.60 14.55 -41.66
C ILE A 41 -107.16 13.26 -42.28
N ALA A 42 -107.55 12.27 -41.47
CA ALA A 42 -108.16 11.03 -41.97
C ALA A 42 -109.49 11.27 -42.71
N GLN A 43 -110.24 12.32 -42.34
CA GLN A 43 -111.48 12.68 -43.04
C GLN A 43 -111.19 13.40 -44.37
N VAL A 44 -110.12 14.19 -44.43
CA VAL A 44 -109.67 14.86 -45.66
C VAL A 44 -109.14 13.85 -46.68
N ARG A 45 -108.47 12.80 -46.22
CA ARG A 45 -107.90 11.73 -47.05
C ARG A 45 -108.82 10.54 -47.26
N ARG A 46 -110.12 10.68 -46.96
CA ARG A 46 -111.05 9.57 -47.12
C ARG A 46 -111.20 9.23 -48.60
N ASP A 47 -110.95 7.97 -48.91
CA ASP A 47 -111.22 7.30 -50.17
C ASP A 47 -112.25 6.20 -49.87
N VAL A 48 -113.43 6.30 -50.46
CA VAL A 48 -114.52 5.33 -50.25
C VAL A 48 -114.56 4.27 -51.35
N ASP A 49 -114.07 4.56 -52.55
CA ASP A 49 -114.11 3.63 -53.69
C ASP A 49 -112.87 2.74 -53.81
N GLY A 50 -111.83 3.04 -53.04
CA GLY A 50 -110.62 2.24 -52.89
C GLY A 50 -109.67 2.36 -54.07
N ASP A 51 -109.76 3.44 -54.86
CA ASP A 51 -108.87 3.70 -55.99
C ASP A 51 -107.51 4.32 -55.57
N SER A 52 -107.29 4.48 -54.26
CA SER A 52 -106.14 5.14 -53.63
C SER A 52 -106.07 6.65 -53.87
N ILE A 53 -107.16 7.28 -54.32
CA ILE A 53 -107.26 8.72 -54.54
C ILE A 53 -108.33 9.28 -53.57
N PRO A 54 -108.01 10.32 -52.78
CA PRO A 54 -109.03 10.89 -51.90
C PRO A 54 -110.25 11.43 -52.68
N ASP A 55 -111.47 11.10 -52.25
CA ASP A 55 -112.72 11.53 -52.89
C ASP A 55 -112.87 13.05 -53.02
N ARG A 56 -112.14 13.79 -52.18
CA ARG A 56 -112.20 15.25 -52.03
C ARG A 56 -111.12 15.99 -52.80
N VAL A 57 -110.42 15.34 -53.73
CA VAL A 57 -109.44 16.02 -54.59
C VAL A 57 -110.12 17.18 -55.34
N GLY A 58 -109.53 18.37 -55.25
CA GLY A 58 -110.09 19.62 -55.77
C GLY A 58 -110.79 20.49 -54.72
N ASP A 59 -111.17 19.94 -53.55
CA ASP A 59 -111.76 20.72 -52.46
C ASP A 59 -110.73 21.64 -51.78
N THR A 60 -111.19 22.82 -51.37
CA THR A 60 -110.46 23.64 -50.39
C THR A 60 -110.64 23.06 -48.98
N VAL A 61 -109.54 22.66 -48.36
CA VAL A 61 -109.51 22.03 -47.03
C VAL A 61 -108.62 22.80 -46.07
N SER A 62 -108.92 22.70 -44.78
CA SER A 62 -108.12 23.23 -43.68
C SER A 62 -107.83 22.09 -42.71
N VAL A 63 -106.55 21.84 -42.40
CA VAL A 63 -106.10 20.81 -41.47
C VAL A 63 -105.17 21.41 -40.44
N ALA A 64 -105.07 20.80 -39.26
CA ALA A 64 -104.10 21.18 -38.24
C ALA A 64 -103.39 19.94 -37.71
N GLY A 65 -102.08 20.03 -37.55
CA GLY A 65 -101.26 18.92 -37.09
C GLY A 65 -99.85 19.35 -36.72
N ARG A 66 -98.99 18.36 -36.48
CA ARG A 66 -97.56 18.55 -36.22
C ARG A 66 -96.75 18.27 -37.48
N VAL A 67 -95.77 19.12 -37.75
CA VAL A 67 -94.86 18.99 -38.88
C VAL A 67 -93.91 17.82 -38.62
N THR A 68 -94.12 16.69 -39.30
CA THR A 68 -93.28 15.48 -39.18
C THR A 68 -92.06 15.52 -40.10
N ALA A 69 -92.17 16.25 -41.21
CA ALA A 69 -91.07 16.62 -42.10
C ALA A 69 -91.24 18.08 -42.56
N ALA A 70 -90.20 18.91 -42.40
CA ALA A 70 -90.22 20.28 -42.88
C ALA A 70 -90.31 20.34 -44.42
N PRO A 71 -90.87 21.39 -45.02
CA PRO A 71 -90.88 21.56 -46.47
C PRO A 71 -89.47 21.42 -47.08
N GLY A 72 -89.31 20.55 -48.08
CA GLY A 72 -88.02 20.23 -48.71
C GLY A 72 -87.17 19.20 -47.96
N ALA A 73 -87.62 18.71 -46.79
CA ALA A 73 -86.92 17.67 -46.04
C ALA A 73 -87.24 16.25 -46.51
N LEU A 74 -88.29 16.03 -47.31
CA LEU A 74 -88.55 14.74 -47.91
C LEU A 74 -87.68 14.57 -49.17
N PRO A 75 -87.13 13.36 -49.43
CA PRO A 75 -86.21 13.13 -50.53
C PRO A 75 -86.95 12.89 -51.84
N LEU A 76 -87.86 13.81 -52.18
CA LEU A 76 -88.67 13.83 -53.39
C LEU A 76 -88.04 14.77 -54.44
N PRO A 77 -88.33 14.60 -55.74
CA PRO A 77 -87.82 15.50 -56.79
C PRO A 77 -88.38 16.93 -56.71
N GLU A 78 -89.53 17.11 -56.04
CA GLU A 78 -90.24 18.38 -55.94
C GLU A 78 -89.85 19.17 -54.68
N GLU A 79 -89.44 20.43 -54.84
CA GLU A 79 -89.12 21.31 -53.72
C GLU A 79 -90.38 21.81 -52.99
N GLY A 80 -90.25 22.05 -51.68
CA GLY A 80 -91.32 22.67 -50.86
C GLY A 80 -92.40 21.71 -50.35
N VAL A 81 -92.29 20.40 -50.62
CA VAL A 81 -93.16 19.37 -50.02
C VAL A 81 -92.65 18.99 -48.64
N GLY A 82 -93.53 19.06 -47.64
CA GLY A 82 -93.34 18.58 -46.27
C GLY A 82 -94.43 17.57 -45.87
N ALA A 83 -94.43 17.18 -44.60
CA ALA A 83 -95.46 16.30 -44.04
C ALA A 83 -96.02 16.84 -42.74
N LEU A 84 -97.33 16.74 -42.59
CA LEU A 84 -98.10 17.15 -41.41
C LEU A 84 -98.88 15.94 -40.89
N GLN A 85 -98.91 15.74 -39.57
CA GLN A 85 -99.61 14.61 -38.96
C GLN A 85 -100.40 15.05 -37.73
N ASP A 86 -101.64 14.59 -37.63
CA ASP A 86 -102.48 14.71 -36.45
C ASP A 86 -102.67 13.35 -35.77
N ALA A 87 -103.60 13.24 -34.82
CA ALA A 87 -103.86 11.97 -34.13
C ALA A 87 -104.57 10.92 -35.01
N THR A 88 -105.06 11.30 -36.20
CA THR A 88 -105.90 10.48 -37.06
C THR A 88 -105.15 9.97 -38.30
N ALA A 89 -104.36 10.81 -38.96
CA ALA A 89 -103.57 10.46 -40.13
C ALA A 89 -102.47 11.49 -40.40
N GLY A 90 -101.59 11.19 -41.37
CA GLY A 90 -100.67 12.18 -41.93
C GLY A 90 -101.03 12.56 -43.35
N ILE A 91 -100.55 13.71 -43.81
CA ILE A 91 -100.76 14.25 -45.16
C ILE A 91 -99.55 15.05 -45.61
N HIS A 92 -99.27 15.02 -46.90
CA HIS A 92 -98.25 15.86 -47.50
C HIS A 92 -98.76 17.29 -47.65
N VAL A 93 -97.87 18.26 -47.47
CA VAL A 93 -98.23 19.68 -47.60
C VAL A 93 -97.18 20.39 -48.44
N ARG A 94 -97.61 21.09 -49.49
CA ARG A 94 -96.75 21.92 -50.33
C ARG A 94 -96.99 23.38 -49.98
N LEU A 95 -95.93 24.09 -49.57
CA LEU A 95 -96.02 25.50 -49.15
C LEU A 95 -95.16 26.40 -50.05
N PRO A 96 -95.66 27.59 -50.45
CA PRO A 96 -94.90 28.53 -51.29
C PRO A 96 -93.69 29.15 -50.58
N GLU A 97 -93.71 29.27 -49.25
CA GLU A 97 -92.59 29.76 -48.42
C GLU A 97 -91.99 28.66 -47.54
N ALA A 98 -91.22 27.77 -48.15
CA ALA A 98 -90.72 26.52 -47.54
C ALA A 98 -89.89 26.65 -46.23
N ARG A 99 -89.43 27.85 -45.84
CA ARG A 99 -88.42 28.03 -44.77
C ARG A 99 -88.95 28.34 -43.37
N ALA A 100 -90.25 28.56 -43.18
CA ALA A 100 -90.79 29.08 -41.91
C ALA A 100 -91.40 28.02 -40.97
N LEU A 101 -91.61 26.77 -41.42
CA LEU A 101 -92.01 25.64 -40.57
C LEU A 101 -90.85 24.67 -40.37
N SER A 102 -90.54 24.34 -39.12
CA SER A 102 -89.53 23.34 -38.75
C SER A 102 -90.19 22.04 -38.28
N ARG A 103 -89.45 20.92 -38.37
CA ARG A 103 -89.87 19.64 -37.79
C ARG A 103 -90.24 19.80 -36.31
N GLY A 104 -91.41 19.30 -35.93
CA GLY A 104 -91.98 19.39 -34.59
C GLY A 104 -92.85 20.61 -34.32
N ASP A 105 -92.93 21.59 -35.24
CA ASP A 105 -93.86 22.71 -35.13
C ASP A 105 -95.32 22.23 -35.27
N SER A 106 -96.23 22.87 -34.53
CA SER A 106 -97.67 22.73 -34.76
C SER A 106 -98.11 23.75 -35.79
N ALA A 107 -98.82 23.32 -36.84
CA ALA A 107 -99.25 24.20 -37.90
C ALA A 107 -100.69 23.88 -38.33
N ARG A 108 -101.44 24.94 -38.64
CA ARG A 108 -102.68 24.86 -39.41
C ARG A 108 -102.37 25.22 -40.84
N VAL A 109 -102.77 24.38 -41.79
CA VAL A 109 -102.53 24.57 -43.23
C VAL A 109 -103.87 24.52 -43.94
N TRP A 110 -104.12 25.48 -44.84
CA TRP A 110 -105.29 25.49 -45.69
C TRP A 110 -104.92 25.67 -47.15
N GLY A 111 -105.63 24.98 -48.03
CA GLY A 111 -105.33 24.95 -49.45
C GLY A 111 -106.21 23.97 -50.20
N VAL A 112 -105.85 23.68 -51.44
CA VAL A 112 -106.60 22.74 -52.28
C VAL A 112 -106.01 21.34 -52.12
N LEU A 113 -106.84 20.35 -51.81
CA LEU A 113 -106.42 18.95 -51.79
C LEU A 113 -106.12 18.50 -53.23
N ARG A 114 -104.94 17.95 -53.46
CA ARG A 114 -104.49 17.43 -54.75
C ARG A 114 -103.95 16.02 -54.58
N HIS A 115 -104.02 15.26 -55.65
CA HIS A 115 -103.34 13.98 -55.77
C HIS A 115 -102.39 14.06 -56.98
N GLU A 116 -101.12 14.35 -56.71
CA GLU A 116 -100.08 14.52 -57.74
C GLU A 116 -98.93 13.55 -57.41
N ALA A 117 -98.38 12.89 -58.43
CA ALA A 117 -97.28 11.92 -58.28
C ALA A 117 -97.53 10.78 -57.27
N GLY A 118 -98.80 10.39 -57.08
CA GLY A 118 -99.20 9.35 -56.11
C GLY A 118 -99.30 9.83 -54.66
N LEU A 119 -99.18 11.14 -54.41
CA LEU A 119 -99.23 11.73 -53.08
C LEU A 119 -100.53 12.49 -52.87
N ALA A 120 -101.29 12.10 -51.85
CA ALA A 120 -102.33 12.96 -51.29
C ALA A 120 -101.67 14.16 -50.59
N GLN A 121 -101.78 15.34 -51.19
CA GLN A 121 -101.14 16.55 -50.69
C GLN A 121 -102.06 17.78 -50.71
N ILE A 122 -101.88 18.66 -49.73
CA ILE A 122 -102.52 19.97 -49.73
C ILE A 122 -101.58 20.95 -50.44
N ALA A 123 -102.01 21.48 -51.58
CA ALA A 123 -101.40 22.64 -52.21
C ALA A 123 -101.78 23.87 -51.38
N GLY A 124 -100.94 24.19 -50.38
CA GLY A 124 -101.20 25.20 -49.38
C GLY A 124 -101.28 26.59 -49.98
N ILE A 125 -102.42 27.26 -49.75
CA ILE A 125 -102.62 28.68 -50.07
C ILE A 125 -102.07 29.54 -48.93
N GLY A 126 -102.18 29.04 -47.69
CA GLY A 126 -101.62 29.69 -46.50
C GLY A 126 -101.45 28.70 -45.35
N TYR A 127 -100.71 29.13 -44.35
CA TYR A 127 -100.53 28.39 -43.11
C TYR A 127 -100.38 29.35 -41.93
N GLU A 128 -100.68 28.85 -40.74
CA GLU A 128 -100.49 29.52 -39.46
C GLU A 128 -99.72 28.59 -38.53
N ARG A 129 -98.60 29.06 -37.98
CA ARG A 129 -97.87 28.32 -36.94
C ARG A 129 -98.60 28.52 -35.62
N VAL A 130 -99.00 27.43 -34.99
CA VAL A 130 -99.64 27.42 -33.68
C VAL A 130 -98.53 27.41 -32.61
N GLU A 131 -98.54 28.39 -31.70
CA GLU A 131 -97.61 28.42 -30.57
C GLU A 131 -97.87 27.23 -29.63
N ALA A 132 -97.08 26.17 -29.80
CA ALA A 132 -97.06 25.00 -28.96
C ALA A 132 -95.62 24.50 -28.83
N ALA A 133 -95.31 23.77 -27.75
CA ALA A 133 -94.00 23.16 -27.59
C ALA A 133 -93.68 22.27 -28.80
N ARG A 134 -92.49 22.47 -29.38
CA ARG A 134 -91.98 21.66 -30.48
C ARG A 134 -91.84 20.22 -30.01
N ARG A 135 -92.57 19.31 -30.66
CA ARG A 135 -92.47 17.87 -30.43
C ARG A 135 -92.75 17.16 -31.75
N THR A 136 -91.84 16.29 -32.16
CA THR A 136 -92.13 15.37 -33.28
C THR A 136 -92.98 14.24 -32.72
N PRO A 137 -94.07 13.82 -33.38
CA PRO A 137 -94.76 12.58 -33.06
C PRO A 137 -93.79 11.40 -32.99
N ASP A 138 -94.03 10.48 -32.07
CA ASP A 138 -93.26 9.23 -32.02
C ASP A 138 -93.60 8.38 -33.26
N PRO A 139 -92.61 7.84 -33.99
CA PRO A 139 -92.87 7.05 -35.19
C PRO A 139 -93.63 5.77 -34.83
N VAL A 140 -94.62 5.42 -35.64
CA VAL A 140 -95.37 4.17 -35.47
C VAL A 140 -94.49 3.00 -35.89
N PRO A 141 -94.22 2.01 -35.02
CA PRO A 141 -93.48 0.82 -35.42
C PRO A 141 -94.35 -0.04 -36.36
N LEU A 142 -93.87 -0.31 -37.56
CA LEU A 142 -94.58 -1.09 -38.58
C LEU A 142 -93.65 -2.17 -39.14
N SER A 143 -94.21 -3.36 -39.39
CA SER A 143 -93.54 -4.36 -40.23
C SER A 143 -93.57 -3.93 -41.70
N VAL A 144 -92.67 -4.47 -42.52
CA VAL A 144 -92.63 -4.20 -43.97
C VAL A 144 -94.01 -4.42 -44.64
N PRO A 145 -94.74 -5.53 -44.40
CA PRO A 145 -96.09 -5.71 -44.95
C PRO A 145 -97.11 -4.67 -44.48
N SER A 146 -97.02 -4.22 -43.23
CA SER A 146 -97.95 -3.23 -42.67
C SER A 146 -97.69 -1.84 -43.25
N ALA A 147 -96.42 -1.49 -43.44
CA ALA A 147 -96.00 -0.23 -44.06
C ALA A 147 -96.31 -0.16 -45.56
N ALA A 148 -96.39 -1.31 -46.24
CA ALA A 148 -96.75 -1.40 -47.65
C ALA A 148 -98.28 -1.37 -47.89
N SER A 149 -99.00 -0.47 -47.20
CA SER A 149 -100.45 -0.31 -47.31
C SER A 149 -100.91 1.16 -47.23
N ASP A 150 -102.09 1.45 -47.77
CA ASP A 150 -102.76 2.76 -47.79
C ASP A 150 -103.04 3.31 -46.39
N ARG A 151 -103.31 2.40 -45.45
CA ARG A 151 -103.67 2.68 -44.06
C ARG A 151 -102.71 3.62 -43.34
N HIS A 152 -101.43 3.56 -43.69
CA HIS A 152 -100.36 4.32 -43.01
C HIS A 152 -99.73 5.39 -43.89
N GLU A 153 -100.20 5.60 -45.12
CA GLU A 153 -99.69 6.65 -46.00
C GLU A 153 -99.76 8.02 -45.28
N GLY A 154 -98.78 8.88 -45.52
CA GLY A 154 -98.58 10.18 -44.87
C GLY A 154 -98.11 10.11 -43.41
N GLN A 155 -98.18 8.95 -42.75
CA GLN A 155 -97.76 8.81 -41.34
C GLN A 155 -96.25 8.63 -41.20
N LEU A 156 -95.73 9.14 -40.09
CA LEU A 156 -94.37 8.87 -39.64
C LEU A 156 -94.29 7.46 -39.02
N ALA A 157 -93.51 6.59 -39.65
CA ALA A 157 -93.33 5.20 -39.25
C ALA A 157 -91.85 4.84 -39.03
N ARG A 158 -91.63 3.76 -38.29
CA ARG A 158 -90.34 3.09 -38.13
C ARG A 158 -90.49 1.65 -38.60
N VAL A 159 -89.66 1.24 -39.56
CA VAL A 159 -89.70 -0.08 -40.21
C VAL A 159 -88.31 -0.69 -40.17
N ASP A 160 -88.18 -1.91 -39.67
CA ASP A 160 -86.95 -2.70 -39.80
C ASP A 160 -87.09 -3.78 -40.87
N GLY A 161 -86.00 -4.03 -41.59
CA GLY A 161 -85.96 -5.05 -42.62
C GLY A 161 -84.54 -5.34 -43.08
N THR A 162 -84.39 -6.42 -43.84
CA THR A 162 -83.14 -6.76 -44.51
C THR A 162 -83.13 -6.13 -45.91
N ILE A 163 -82.01 -5.53 -46.29
CA ILE A 163 -81.82 -5.01 -47.65
C ILE A 163 -81.66 -6.20 -48.59
N THR A 164 -82.60 -6.35 -49.53
CA THR A 164 -82.62 -7.48 -50.47
C THR A 164 -82.24 -7.10 -51.90
N ALA A 165 -82.31 -5.81 -52.21
CA ALA A 165 -81.82 -5.26 -53.47
C ALA A 165 -81.43 -3.80 -53.26
N ARG A 166 -80.38 -3.35 -53.96
CA ARG A 166 -80.03 -1.94 -54.07
C ARG A 166 -79.87 -1.56 -55.54
N SER A 167 -80.35 -0.38 -55.92
CA SER A 167 -80.18 0.13 -57.28
C SER A 167 -80.23 1.66 -57.31
N ALA A 168 -79.93 2.24 -58.46
CA ALA A 168 -80.06 3.67 -58.72
C ALA A 168 -80.67 3.86 -60.10
N ASN A 169 -81.53 4.86 -60.25
CA ASN A 169 -82.13 5.25 -61.52
C ASN A 169 -81.83 6.72 -61.81
N ARG A 170 -82.34 7.25 -62.94
CA ARG A 170 -82.13 8.67 -63.30
C ARG A 170 -82.69 9.67 -62.27
N GLY A 171 -83.60 9.24 -61.39
CA GLY A 171 -84.24 10.06 -60.37
C GLY A 171 -83.59 10.01 -58.98
N GLY A 172 -82.88 8.93 -58.63
CA GLY A 172 -82.31 8.76 -57.29
C GLY A 172 -81.75 7.37 -57.00
N GLU A 173 -81.29 7.18 -55.77
CA GLU A 173 -80.86 5.89 -55.21
C GLU A 173 -82.00 5.25 -54.41
N TYR A 174 -82.08 3.92 -54.41
CA TYR A 174 -83.01 3.21 -53.54
C TYR A 174 -82.50 1.84 -53.11
N PHE A 175 -83.04 1.36 -51.99
CA PHE A 175 -82.96 -0.04 -51.63
C PHE A 175 -84.33 -0.60 -51.25
N VAL A 176 -84.47 -1.92 -51.35
CA VAL A 176 -85.71 -2.65 -51.06
C VAL A 176 -85.56 -3.39 -49.74
N LEU A 177 -86.45 -3.09 -48.80
CA LEU A 177 -86.56 -3.79 -47.52
C LEU A 177 -87.55 -4.94 -47.61
N ARG A 178 -87.17 -6.08 -47.03
CA ARG A 178 -88.05 -7.21 -46.73
C ARG A 178 -87.91 -7.60 -45.26
N GLU A 179 -89.01 -8.04 -44.64
CA GLU A 179 -89.00 -8.49 -43.25
C GLU A 179 -88.18 -9.78 -43.09
N ASP A 180 -88.41 -10.74 -44.00
CA ASP A 180 -87.66 -11.97 -44.15
C ASP A 180 -87.70 -12.44 -45.62
N GLU A 181 -86.94 -13.50 -45.96
CA GLU A 181 -86.91 -14.05 -47.34
C GLU A 181 -88.26 -14.64 -47.80
N SER A 182 -89.18 -14.94 -46.88
CA SER A 182 -90.48 -15.58 -47.14
C SER A 182 -91.64 -14.59 -47.34
N SER A 183 -91.46 -13.32 -46.96
CA SER A 183 -92.49 -12.28 -47.05
C SER A 183 -92.51 -11.64 -48.45
N ASP A 184 -93.62 -11.76 -49.18
CA ASP A 184 -93.77 -11.16 -50.53
C ASP A 184 -93.87 -9.63 -50.51
N ALA A 185 -94.16 -9.02 -49.36
CA ALA A 185 -94.26 -7.58 -49.24
C ALA A 185 -92.88 -6.92 -49.32
N GLN A 186 -92.80 -5.85 -50.10
CA GLN A 186 -91.58 -5.06 -50.28
C GLN A 186 -91.86 -3.61 -49.97
N LEU A 187 -90.94 -2.96 -49.26
CA LEU A 187 -91.01 -1.53 -49.00
C LEU A 187 -89.76 -0.86 -49.57
N THR A 188 -89.95 0.10 -50.45
CA THR A 188 -88.85 0.82 -51.07
C THR A 188 -88.41 1.98 -50.18
N VAL A 189 -87.10 2.17 -50.01
CA VAL A 189 -86.52 3.37 -49.41
C VAL A 189 -85.85 4.15 -50.51
N PHE A 190 -86.48 5.26 -50.92
CA PHE A 190 -86.04 6.07 -52.05
C PHE A 190 -85.41 7.38 -51.59
N VAL A 191 -84.30 7.77 -52.23
CA VAL A 191 -83.66 9.06 -52.07
C VAL A 191 -83.39 9.71 -53.42
N SER A 192 -84.07 10.82 -53.70
CA SER A 192 -83.84 11.65 -54.90
C SER A 192 -82.38 12.09 -55.01
N ASN A 193 -81.87 12.24 -56.24
CA ASN A 193 -80.51 12.74 -56.53
C ASN A 193 -80.20 14.11 -55.89
N GLN A 194 -81.24 14.91 -55.57
CA GLN A 194 -81.07 16.19 -54.88
C GLN A 194 -80.74 16.05 -53.38
N HIS A 195 -80.91 14.85 -52.81
CA HIS A 195 -80.80 14.58 -51.37
C HIS A 195 -79.73 13.56 -51.01
N THR A 196 -79.02 12.99 -51.98
CA THR A 196 -77.99 11.94 -51.77
C THR A 196 -76.79 12.43 -50.96
N GLU A 197 -76.46 13.72 -50.99
CA GLU A 197 -75.43 14.31 -50.11
C GLU A 197 -75.84 14.29 -48.63
N ARG A 198 -77.15 14.36 -48.35
CA ARG A 198 -77.71 14.43 -46.99
C ARG A 198 -78.16 13.06 -46.47
N ILE A 199 -78.58 12.16 -47.36
CA ILE A 199 -79.05 10.82 -47.02
C ILE A 199 -78.30 9.83 -47.92
N ARG A 200 -77.22 9.25 -47.40
CA ARG A 200 -76.36 8.33 -48.15
C ARG A 200 -76.83 6.89 -47.97
N LEU A 201 -77.49 6.34 -48.99
CA LEU A 201 -77.91 4.94 -48.99
C LEU A 201 -76.72 3.99 -49.24
N GLY A 202 -75.68 4.44 -49.94
CA GLY A 202 -74.49 3.64 -50.27
C GLY A 202 -73.65 3.13 -49.09
N ARG A 203 -73.96 3.50 -47.84
CA ARG A 203 -73.29 2.97 -46.64
C ARG A 203 -73.82 1.62 -46.17
N PHE A 204 -74.92 1.15 -46.77
CA PHE A 204 -75.53 -0.13 -46.47
C PHE A 204 -75.39 -1.07 -47.66
N ASP A 205 -75.06 -2.32 -47.38
CA ASP A 205 -74.89 -3.39 -48.36
C ASP A 205 -76.09 -4.35 -48.37
N GLU A 206 -76.26 -5.11 -49.46
CA GLU A 206 -77.26 -6.18 -49.52
C GLU A 206 -76.97 -7.22 -48.43
N GLY A 207 -78.02 -7.64 -47.71
CA GLY A 207 -77.92 -8.49 -46.53
C GLY A 207 -77.82 -7.73 -45.20
N ASP A 208 -77.60 -6.41 -45.21
CA ASP A 208 -77.66 -5.61 -43.99
C ASP A 208 -79.09 -5.55 -43.45
N ARG A 209 -79.22 -5.70 -42.13
CA ARG A 209 -80.46 -5.41 -41.42
C ARG A 209 -80.47 -3.95 -40.97
N VAL A 210 -81.46 -3.20 -41.45
CA VAL A 210 -81.54 -1.74 -41.25
C VAL A 210 -82.90 -1.37 -40.68
N GLU A 211 -82.91 -0.46 -39.71
CA GLU A 211 -84.10 0.24 -39.23
C GLU A 211 -84.20 1.60 -39.92
N VAL A 212 -85.37 1.89 -40.50
CA VAL A 212 -85.66 3.10 -41.26
C VAL A 212 -86.85 3.83 -40.64
N THR A 213 -86.64 5.09 -40.25
CA THR A 213 -87.69 5.97 -39.71
C THR A 213 -88.07 7.03 -40.75
N GLY A 214 -89.28 7.02 -41.30
CA GLY A 214 -89.65 7.94 -42.38
C GLY A 214 -91.15 8.11 -42.58
N ILE A 215 -91.52 8.92 -43.57
CA ILE A 215 -92.93 9.12 -43.95
C ILE A 215 -93.33 8.06 -44.97
N ILE A 216 -94.41 7.31 -44.70
CA ILE A 216 -94.94 6.35 -45.68
C ILE A 216 -95.62 7.13 -46.80
N SER A 217 -95.34 6.78 -48.05
CA SER A 217 -95.91 7.41 -49.24
C SER A 217 -96.19 6.36 -50.29
N GLN A 218 -97.18 6.61 -51.14
CA GLN A 218 -97.41 5.82 -52.34
C GLN A 218 -96.72 6.50 -53.54
N TYR A 219 -96.20 5.67 -54.46
CA TYR A 219 -95.65 6.09 -55.74
C TYR A 219 -95.91 4.98 -56.76
N ASP A 220 -96.61 5.31 -57.86
CA ASP A 220 -96.91 4.38 -58.96
C ASP A 220 -97.43 3.00 -58.50
N LEU A 221 -98.49 3.03 -57.67
CA LEU A 221 -99.17 1.87 -57.07
C LEU A 221 -98.33 1.04 -56.05
N SER A 222 -97.12 1.47 -55.71
CA SER A 222 -96.28 0.84 -54.69
C SER A 222 -96.03 1.77 -53.49
N TYR A 223 -95.75 1.19 -52.32
CA TYR A 223 -95.46 1.95 -51.11
C TYR A 223 -93.97 2.09 -50.87
N GLN A 224 -93.59 3.26 -50.38
CA GLN A 224 -92.22 3.61 -50.02
C GLN A 224 -92.19 4.31 -48.66
N VAL A 225 -91.03 4.25 -48.00
CA VAL A 225 -90.73 5.05 -46.81
C VAL A 225 -89.69 6.10 -47.15
N LEU A 226 -90.03 7.36 -46.87
CA LEU A 226 -89.23 8.54 -47.17
C LEU A 226 -88.46 8.99 -45.92
N PRO A 227 -87.15 8.70 -45.80
CA PRO A 227 -86.35 9.14 -44.65
C PRO A 227 -86.18 10.66 -44.66
N ARG A 228 -86.12 11.29 -43.49
CA ARG A 228 -86.04 12.76 -43.38
C ARG A 228 -84.61 13.27 -43.20
N GLY A 229 -83.66 12.38 -42.92
CA GLY A 229 -82.24 12.65 -42.72
C GLY A 229 -81.40 11.38 -42.57
N GLU A 230 -80.08 11.50 -42.41
CA GLU A 230 -79.17 10.36 -42.26
C GLU A 230 -79.38 9.57 -40.94
N ASP A 231 -79.79 10.28 -39.88
CA ASP A 231 -80.08 9.68 -38.56
C ASP A 231 -81.33 8.79 -38.55
N ASP A 232 -82.17 8.89 -39.58
CA ASP A 232 -83.37 8.07 -39.73
C ASP A 232 -83.04 6.66 -40.27
N LEU A 233 -81.77 6.35 -40.56
CA LEU A 233 -81.31 5.04 -41.06
C LEU A 233 -80.29 4.44 -40.07
N VAL A 234 -80.49 3.23 -39.54
CA VAL A 234 -79.58 2.61 -38.55
C VAL A 234 -79.31 1.14 -38.90
N GLN A 235 -78.03 0.73 -39.01
CA GLN A 235 -77.64 -0.68 -39.18
C GLN A 235 -77.65 -1.40 -37.82
N ILE A 236 -78.23 -2.60 -37.74
CA ILE A 236 -78.39 -3.35 -36.49
C ILE A 236 -77.55 -4.65 -36.56
N GLY A 237 -76.55 -4.85 -35.66
CA GLY A 237 -75.92 -6.19 -35.47
C GLY A 237 -74.39 -6.39 -35.22
N GLN A 238 -73.58 -5.42 -34.75
CA GLN A 238 -72.08 -5.51 -34.78
C GLN A 238 -71.29 -5.97 -33.52
N ALA A 239 -71.88 -6.64 -32.52
CA ALA A 239 -71.23 -6.85 -31.21
C ALA A 239 -70.03 -7.84 -31.15
N TRP A 240 -69.84 -8.74 -32.13
CA TRP A 240 -68.89 -9.86 -32.00
C TRP A 240 -67.42 -9.53 -32.33
N THR A 241 -67.16 -8.42 -33.02
CA THR A 241 -65.82 -8.11 -33.58
C THR A 241 -64.87 -7.49 -32.54
N TYR A 242 -65.40 -6.74 -31.57
CA TYR A 242 -64.60 -6.06 -30.55
C TYR A 242 -64.02 -7.00 -29.48
N LEU A 243 -64.70 -8.11 -29.19
CA LEU A 243 -64.27 -9.07 -28.16
C LEU A 243 -63.01 -9.85 -28.55
N ARG A 244 -62.79 -10.11 -29.85
CA ARG A 244 -61.59 -10.82 -30.35
C ARG A 244 -60.29 -10.02 -30.16
N TRP A 245 -60.34 -8.71 -30.32
CA TRP A 245 -59.14 -7.87 -30.23
C TRP A 245 -58.65 -7.67 -28.78
N ALA A 246 -59.56 -7.67 -27.81
CA ALA A 246 -59.21 -7.55 -26.40
C ALA A 246 -58.41 -8.76 -25.86
N LEU A 247 -58.75 -9.98 -26.30
CA LEU A 247 -58.10 -11.21 -25.83
C LEU A 247 -56.64 -11.36 -26.30
N LEU A 248 -56.30 -10.89 -27.52
CA LEU A 248 -54.94 -10.94 -28.05
C LEU A 248 -53.98 -9.96 -27.35
N GLY A 249 -54.46 -8.79 -26.91
CA GLY A 249 -53.65 -7.79 -26.22
C GLY A 249 -53.13 -8.24 -24.84
N VAL A 250 -53.94 -9.01 -24.10
CA VAL A 250 -53.57 -9.50 -22.76
C VAL A 250 -52.50 -10.60 -22.82
N GLY A 251 -52.54 -11.47 -23.83
CA GLY A 251 -51.54 -12.53 -24.03
C GLY A 251 -50.14 -11.99 -24.36
N GLY A 252 -50.05 -10.92 -25.15
CA GLY A 252 -48.78 -10.28 -25.52
C GLY A 252 -48.05 -9.65 -24.33
N LEU A 253 -48.77 -8.98 -23.43
CA LEU A 253 -48.21 -8.37 -22.21
C LEU A 253 -47.62 -9.42 -21.24
N GLY A 254 -48.24 -10.60 -21.15
CA GLY A 254 -47.74 -11.70 -20.32
C GLY A 254 -46.38 -12.23 -20.77
N LEU A 255 -46.20 -12.44 -22.08
CA LEU A 255 -44.94 -12.96 -22.64
C LEU A 255 -43.77 -11.99 -22.48
N VAL A 256 -44.00 -10.69 -22.70
CA VAL A 256 -42.98 -9.65 -22.47
C VAL A 256 -42.57 -9.60 -20.99
N SER A 257 -43.53 -9.73 -20.07
CA SER A 257 -43.26 -9.74 -18.63
C SER A 257 -42.37 -10.92 -18.22
N ILE A 258 -42.63 -12.13 -18.76
CA ILE A 258 -41.79 -13.31 -18.50
C ILE A 258 -40.37 -13.12 -19.05
N ALA A 259 -40.23 -12.59 -20.26
CA ALA A 259 -38.93 -12.33 -20.87
C ALA A 259 -38.10 -11.32 -20.05
N VAL A 260 -38.72 -10.24 -19.57
CA VAL A 260 -38.08 -9.25 -18.69
C VAL A 260 -37.66 -9.88 -17.37
N ILE A 261 -38.51 -10.71 -16.74
CA ILE A 261 -38.16 -11.40 -15.49
C ILE A 261 -36.96 -12.34 -15.69
N LEU A 262 -36.95 -13.13 -16.78
CA LEU A 262 -35.82 -14.02 -17.09
C LEU A 262 -34.54 -13.25 -17.38
N PHE A 263 -34.63 -12.14 -18.13
CA PHE A 263 -33.49 -11.26 -18.39
C PHE A 263 -32.94 -10.67 -17.09
N LEU A 264 -33.79 -10.07 -16.24
CA LEU A 264 -33.40 -9.52 -14.94
C LEU A 264 -32.78 -10.59 -14.04
N ARG A 265 -33.36 -11.79 -13.98
CA ARG A 265 -32.82 -12.90 -13.17
C ARG A 265 -31.44 -13.34 -13.66
N SER A 266 -31.23 -13.38 -14.98
CA SER A 266 -29.93 -13.70 -15.57
C SER A 266 -28.90 -12.61 -15.31
N ALA A 267 -29.29 -11.33 -15.42
CA ALA A 267 -28.43 -10.18 -15.16
C ALA A 267 -28.03 -10.09 -13.69
N VAL A 268 -28.98 -10.31 -12.77
CA VAL A 268 -28.71 -10.40 -11.32
C VAL A 268 -27.77 -11.56 -11.04
N ARG A 269 -28.01 -12.76 -11.59
CA ARG A 269 -27.14 -13.92 -11.35
C ARG A 269 -25.70 -13.67 -11.81
N ARG A 270 -25.50 -13.08 -13.00
CA ARG A 270 -24.17 -12.71 -13.50
C ARG A 270 -23.49 -11.71 -12.57
N ARG A 271 -24.20 -10.64 -12.18
CA ARG A 271 -23.66 -9.60 -11.29
C ARG A 271 -23.36 -10.12 -9.89
N THR A 272 -24.20 -11.02 -9.36
CA THR A 272 -23.94 -11.68 -8.08
C THR A 272 -22.69 -12.56 -8.18
N GLN A 273 -22.54 -13.35 -9.25
CA GLN A 273 -21.33 -14.17 -9.46
C GLN A 273 -20.06 -13.32 -9.58
N GLU A 274 -20.12 -12.21 -10.32
CA GLU A 274 -19.00 -11.26 -10.43
C GLU A 274 -18.64 -10.62 -9.09
N LEU A 275 -19.64 -10.21 -8.30
CA LEU A 275 -19.43 -9.63 -6.98
C LEU A 275 -18.83 -10.66 -6.01
N THR A 276 -19.36 -11.89 -5.99
CA THR A 276 -18.81 -12.96 -5.14
C THR A 276 -17.38 -13.32 -5.53
N ARG A 277 -17.06 -13.34 -6.83
CA ARG A 277 -15.69 -13.57 -7.31
C ARG A 277 -14.75 -12.43 -6.87
N ARG A 278 -15.14 -11.16 -7.06
CA ARG A 278 -14.36 -10.01 -6.61
C ARG A 278 -14.19 -9.97 -5.10
N GLU A 279 -15.23 -10.32 -4.35
CA GLU A 279 -15.16 -10.40 -2.89
C GLU A 279 -14.21 -11.50 -2.44
N ALA A 280 -14.21 -12.67 -3.10
CA ALA A 280 -13.26 -13.73 -2.85
C ALA A 280 -11.81 -13.31 -3.20
N GLU A 281 -11.59 -12.67 -4.36
CA GLU A 281 -10.28 -12.14 -4.76
C GLU A 281 -9.77 -11.07 -3.78
N LEU A 282 -10.64 -10.17 -3.29
CA LEU A 282 -10.27 -9.17 -2.27
C LEU A 282 -9.95 -9.81 -0.92
N LYS A 283 -10.73 -10.81 -0.48
CA LYS A 283 -10.47 -11.56 0.75
C LYS A 283 -9.15 -12.32 0.68
N ASP A 284 -8.87 -12.97 -0.45
CA ASP A 284 -7.58 -13.66 -0.69
C ASP A 284 -6.41 -12.68 -0.60
N ARG A 285 -6.49 -11.55 -1.33
CA ARG A 285 -5.47 -10.49 -1.24
C ARG A 285 -5.29 -9.96 0.17
N GLN A 286 -6.39 -9.73 0.90
CA GLN A 286 -6.34 -9.24 2.27
C GLN A 286 -5.68 -10.25 3.22
N MET A 287 -6.03 -11.53 3.12
CA MET A 287 -5.41 -12.61 3.90
C MET A 287 -3.91 -12.73 3.59
N LYS A 288 -3.52 -12.66 2.32
CA LYS A 288 -2.11 -12.67 1.91
C LYS A 288 -1.33 -11.50 2.52
N VAL A 289 -1.87 -10.27 2.46
CA VAL A 289 -1.23 -9.09 3.08
C VAL A 289 -1.06 -9.28 4.59
N GLU A 290 -2.11 -9.71 5.28
CA GLU A 290 -2.09 -9.88 6.74
C GLU A 290 -1.10 -10.98 7.17
N ALA A 291 -1.09 -12.10 6.45
CA ALA A 291 -0.11 -13.16 6.65
C ALA A 291 1.32 -12.68 6.35
N LEU A 292 1.52 -11.88 5.30
CA LEU A 292 2.82 -11.30 4.96
C LEU A 292 3.31 -10.33 6.05
N TYR A 293 2.43 -9.47 6.59
CA TYR A 293 2.77 -8.60 7.73
C TYR A 293 3.16 -9.40 8.98
N SER A 294 2.48 -10.51 9.26
CA SER A 294 2.84 -11.37 10.39
C SER A 294 4.16 -12.12 10.16
N ALA A 295 4.41 -12.59 8.95
CA ALA A 295 5.58 -13.40 8.62
C ALA A 295 6.84 -12.57 8.35
N THR A 296 6.69 -11.30 7.93
CA THR A 296 7.83 -10.36 7.77
C THR A 296 8.50 -10.03 9.11
N ASP A 297 7.82 -10.18 10.25
CA ASP A 297 8.45 -10.07 11.57
C ASP A 297 9.54 -11.14 11.79
N HIS A 298 9.35 -12.37 11.28
CA HIS A 298 10.39 -13.41 11.32
C HIS A 298 11.60 -13.01 10.46
N LEU A 299 11.35 -12.48 9.27
CA LEU A 299 12.40 -12.01 8.37
C LEU A 299 13.19 -10.83 8.96
N LEU A 300 12.54 -9.90 9.65
CA LEU A 300 13.19 -8.76 10.30
C LEU A 300 14.04 -9.17 11.52
N ARG A 301 13.63 -10.24 12.22
CA ARG A 301 14.33 -10.78 13.39
C ARG A 301 15.45 -11.76 13.07
N ALA A 302 15.59 -12.17 11.81
CA ALA A 302 16.67 -13.06 11.38
C ALA A 302 18.04 -12.54 11.84
N ALA A 303 18.86 -13.44 12.36
CA ALA A 303 20.19 -13.18 12.88
C ALA A 303 21.32 -13.57 11.89
N SER A 304 20.98 -14.18 10.76
CA SER A 304 21.94 -14.66 9.76
C SER A 304 21.37 -14.62 8.35
N ARG A 305 22.27 -14.62 7.35
CA ARG A 305 21.89 -14.73 5.92
C ARG A 305 21.06 -15.99 5.67
N THR A 306 21.41 -17.09 6.34
CA THR A 306 20.69 -18.37 6.33
C THR A 306 19.25 -18.23 6.80
N GLU A 307 19.03 -17.56 7.93
CA GLU A 307 17.68 -17.34 8.46
C GLU A 307 16.85 -16.41 7.56
N VAL A 308 17.46 -15.40 6.94
CA VAL A 308 16.77 -14.56 5.95
C VAL A 308 16.32 -15.39 4.75
N ALA A 309 17.20 -16.21 4.19
CA ALA A 309 16.87 -17.06 3.05
C ALA A 309 15.77 -18.08 3.37
N GLY A 310 15.87 -18.76 4.53
CA GLY A 310 14.83 -19.69 5.00
C GLY A 310 13.48 -18.99 5.19
N ALA A 311 13.47 -17.83 5.84
CA ALA A 311 12.25 -17.06 6.03
C ALA A 311 11.60 -16.61 4.71
N LEU A 312 12.39 -16.22 3.69
CA LEU A 312 11.84 -15.91 2.36
C LEU A 312 11.20 -17.15 1.71
N ILE A 313 11.86 -18.30 1.79
CA ILE A 313 11.38 -19.55 1.20
C ILE A 313 10.07 -19.99 1.87
N ASP A 314 10.03 -19.98 3.19
CA ASP A 314 8.84 -20.37 3.97
C ASP A 314 7.67 -19.43 3.68
N LEU A 315 7.92 -18.12 3.62
CA LEU A 315 6.88 -17.12 3.40
C LEU A 315 6.29 -17.22 1.99
N VAL A 316 7.11 -17.46 0.96
CA VAL A 316 6.57 -17.71 -0.39
C VAL A 316 5.77 -19.01 -0.46
N ARG A 317 6.25 -20.08 0.19
CA ARG A 317 5.59 -21.38 0.16
C ARG A 317 4.27 -21.39 0.92
N GLU A 318 4.27 -20.86 2.14
CA GLU A 318 3.12 -20.92 3.05
C GLU A 318 2.09 -19.82 2.81
N VAL A 319 2.54 -18.62 2.42
CA VAL A 319 1.66 -17.45 2.24
C VAL A 319 1.28 -17.25 0.78
N LEU A 320 2.25 -17.28 -0.14
CA LEU A 320 1.99 -17.04 -1.57
C LEU A 320 1.62 -18.32 -2.33
N GLY A 321 1.92 -19.49 -1.77
CA GLY A 321 1.57 -20.80 -2.35
C GLY A 321 2.47 -21.26 -3.49
N TYR A 322 3.57 -20.53 -3.77
CA TYR A 322 4.50 -20.90 -4.84
C TYR A 322 5.54 -21.90 -4.36
N ARG A 323 5.81 -22.90 -5.20
CA ARG A 323 6.74 -23.98 -4.88
C ARG A 323 8.13 -23.76 -5.43
N GLY A 324 8.25 -22.99 -6.52
CA GLY A 324 9.53 -22.59 -7.11
C GLY A 324 10.07 -21.37 -6.40
N VAL A 325 11.07 -21.55 -5.55
CA VAL A 325 11.70 -20.44 -4.82
C VAL A 325 13.20 -20.67 -4.77
N SER A 326 13.98 -19.63 -5.07
CA SER A 326 15.43 -19.65 -4.89
C SER A 326 15.93 -18.34 -4.33
N VAL A 327 16.81 -18.42 -3.34
CA VAL A 327 17.57 -17.27 -2.84
C VAL A 327 19.03 -17.50 -3.22
N ARG A 328 19.66 -16.50 -3.85
CA ARG A 328 21.07 -16.54 -4.24
C ARG A 328 21.81 -15.39 -3.61
N PHE A 329 22.95 -15.67 -2.98
CA PHE A 329 23.81 -14.64 -2.39
C PHE A 329 25.01 -14.37 -3.29
N ALA A 330 25.44 -13.11 -3.36
CA ALA A 330 26.64 -12.67 -4.05
C ALA A 330 27.88 -12.99 -3.20
N GLU A 331 28.74 -13.88 -3.71
CA GLU A 331 30.00 -14.27 -3.07
C GLU A 331 31.06 -14.50 -4.14
N ASP A 332 32.26 -13.95 -3.94
CA ASP A 332 33.43 -14.20 -4.82
C ASP A 332 33.16 -13.92 -6.33
N GLY A 333 32.32 -12.94 -6.64
CA GLY A 333 31.95 -12.60 -8.03
C GLY A 333 30.87 -13.49 -8.66
N VAL A 334 30.25 -14.39 -7.89
CA VAL A 334 29.18 -15.28 -8.36
C VAL A 334 27.94 -15.22 -7.46
N LEU A 335 26.76 -15.40 -8.05
CA LEU A 335 25.49 -15.58 -7.35
C LEU A 335 25.28 -17.06 -7.04
N LYS A 336 25.67 -17.45 -5.82
CA LYS A 336 25.56 -18.82 -5.34
C LYS A 336 24.17 -19.12 -4.83
N ALA A 337 23.59 -20.25 -5.25
CA ALA A 337 22.32 -20.70 -4.71
C ALA A 337 22.48 -21.10 -3.24
N PHE A 338 21.72 -20.44 -2.36
CA PHE A 338 21.73 -20.77 -0.94
C PHE A 338 20.83 -21.97 -0.65
N ASP A 339 19.59 -21.90 -1.14
CA ASP A 339 18.62 -22.98 -1.05
C ASP A 339 17.64 -22.85 -2.23
N VAL A 340 17.28 -23.98 -2.81
CA VAL A 340 16.33 -24.12 -3.89
C VAL A 340 15.34 -25.18 -3.45
N ALA A 341 14.08 -24.78 -3.26
CA ALA A 341 13.05 -25.69 -2.82
C ALA A 341 13.01 -26.94 -3.71
N GLU A 342 13.01 -28.16 -3.15
CA GLU A 342 13.07 -29.42 -3.91
C GLU A 342 11.97 -29.53 -4.99
N ALA A 343 10.80 -28.94 -4.70
CA ALA A 343 9.68 -28.86 -5.62
C ALA A 343 9.99 -28.03 -6.89
N THR A 344 10.94 -27.11 -6.85
CA THR A 344 11.43 -26.35 -8.02
C THR A 344 12.05 -27.31 -9.05
N PHE A 345 12.72 -28.38 -8.60
CA PHE A 345 13.34 -29.36 -9.48
C PHE A 345 12.34 -30.27 -10.19
N THR A 346 11.06 -30.24 -9.81
CA THR A 346 10.02 -31.03 -10.49
C THR A 346 9.61 -30.45 -11.85
N PHE A 347 9.92 -29.18 -12.10
CA PHE A 347 9.57 -28.49 -13.35
C PHE A 347 10.73 -27.67 -13.93
N MET A 348 11.90 -27.61 -13.29
CA MET A 348 13.08 -26.91 -13.80
C MET A 348 14.37 -27.66 -13.42
N PRO A 349 15.35 -27.84 -14.34
CA PRO A 349 16.63 -28.45 -13.99
C PRO A 349 17.47 -27.59 -13.04
N GLU A 350 18.37 -28.22 -12.28
CA GLU A 350 19.30 -27.52 -11.40
C GLU A 350 20.19 -26.55 -12.18
N ARG A 351 20.33 -25.33 -11.64
CA ARG A 351 21.06 -24.24 -12.30
C ARG A 351 22.38 -23.98 -11.58
N PRO A 352 23.50 -23.91 -12.32
CA PRO A 352 24.79 -23.55 -11.74
C PRO A 352 24.77 -22.12 -11.16
N ASP A 353 25.82 -21.77 -10.44
CA ASP A 353 26.04 -20.41 -9.97
C ASP A 353 26.19 -19.45 -11.16
N PHE A 354 25.63 -18.25 -11.03
CA PHE A 354 25.69 -17.25 -12.11
C PHE A 354 26.86 -16.30 -11.85
N ASN A 355 27.70 -16.08 -12.86
CA ASN A 355 28.69 -15.00 -12.79
C ASN A 355 27.97 -13.66 -12.70
N ILE A 356 28.32 -12.84 -11.70
CA ILE A 356 27.75 -11.50 -11.50
C ILE A 356 28.03 -10.59 -12.69
N GLU A 357 29.10 -10.80 -13.43
CA GLU A 357 29.43 -10.03 -14.65
C GLU A 357 28.92 -10.69 -15.94
N GLY A 358 28.28 -11.85 -15.86
CA GLY A 358 27.78 -12.59 -17.04
C GLY A 358 26.45 -12.08 -17.57
N ASP A 359 26.06 -12.53 -18.77
CA ASP A 359 24.84 -12.07 -19.47
C ASP A 359 23.55 -12.79 -19.02
N SER A 360 23.54 -13.40 -17.83
CA SER A 360 22.34 -14.05 -17.29
C SER A 360 21.30 -13.01 -16.88
N PRO A 361 19.99 -13.21 -17.17
CA PRO A 361 18.93 -12.33 -16.69
C PRO A 361 18.93 -12.16 -15.16
N VAL A 362 19.34 -13.19 -14.41
CA VAL A 362 19.46 -13.13 -12.95
C VAL A 362 20.63 -12.23 -12.52
N ALA A 363 21.75 -12.28 -13.24
CA ALA A 363 22.89 -11.40 -12.99
C ALA A 363 22.55 -9.94 -13.35
N GLU A 364 21.76 -9.72 -14.39
CA GLU A 364 21.28 -8.39 -14.77
C GLU A 364 20.36 -7.78 -13.70
N VAL A 365 19.47 -8.57 -13.09
CA VAL A 365 18.64 -8.10 -11.96
C VAL A 365 19.50 -7.65 -10.79
N TYR A 366 20.53 -8.42 -10.44
CA TYR A 366 21.48 -8.04 -9.38
C TYR A 366 22.18 -6.72 -9.70
N ARG A 367 22.75 -6.57 -10.90
CA ARG A 367 23.52 -5.37 -11.29
C ARG A 367 22.64 -4.14 -11.46
N SER A 368 21.48 -4.29 -12.09
CA SER A 368 20.57 -3.18 -12.39
C SER A 368 19.74 -2.76 -11.18
N GLY A 369 19.60 -3.65 -10.18
CA GLY A 369 18.70 -3.44 -9.05
C GLY A 369 17.22 -3.36 -9.47
N THR A 370 16.87 -3.84 -10.67
CA THR A 370 15.51 -3.76 -11.21
C THR A 370 14.89 -5.16 -11.27
N THR A 371 13.65 -5.29 -10.80
CA THR A 371 12.87 -6.53 -10.86
C THR A 371 12.68 -7.00 -12.30
N LEU A 372 12.91 -8.29 -12.55
CA LEU A 372 12.50 -8.97 -13.76
C LEU A 372 11.24 -9.77 -13.48
N ALA A 373 10.16 -9.50 -14.22
CA ALA A 373 8.92 -10.26 -14.16
C ALA A 373 8.57 -10.76 -15.57
N VAL A 374 8.40 -12.07 -15.70
CA VAL A 374 8.11 -12.75 -16.96
C VAL A 374 6.81 -13.53 -16.81
N GLU A 375 5.80 -13.14 -17.59
CA GLU A 375 4.49 -13.81 -17.61
C GLU A 375 4.56 -15.17 -18.31
N ASP A 376 5.29 -15.25 -19.42
CA ASP A 376 5.57 -16.49 -20.14
C ASP A 376 7.01 -16.53 -20.67
N VAL A 377 7.83 -17.46 -20.17
CA VAL A 377 9.24 -17.63 -20.56
C VAL A 377 9.38 -18.07 -22.02
N GLU A 378 8.37 -18.72 -22.61
CA GLU A 378 8.38 -19.07 -24.05
C GLU A 378 8.30 -17.86 -24.97
N GLU A 379 7.79 -16.72 -24.49
CA GLU A 379 7.71 -15.48 -25.28
C GLU A 379 9.05 -14.71 -25.30
N MET A 380 10.03 -15.13 -24.51
CA MET A 380 11.38 -14.54 -24.51
C MET A 380 12.23 -15.13 -25.63
N GLU A 381 12.97 -14.28 -26.37
CA GLU A 381 14.03 -14.75 -27.27
C GLU A 381 15.19 -15.29 -26.42
N MET A 382 15.43 -16.61 -26.47
CA MET A 382 16.47 -17.28 -25.68
C MET A 382 17.31 -18.25 -26.52
N ASP A 383 18.60 -18.35 -26.18
CA ASP A 383 19.58 -19.19 -26.88
C ASP A 383 19.36 -20.70 -26.72
N ASP A 384 18.79 -21.15 -25.58
CA ASP A 384 18.46 -22.56 -25.32
C ASP A 384 17.11 -22.72 -24.60
N PRO A 385 16.03 -23.02 -25.35
CA PRO A 385 14.70 -23.28 -24.79
C PRO A 385 14.65 -24.49 -23.85
N ALA A 386 15.52 -25.48 -24.03
CA ALA A 386 15.53 -26.69 -23.19
C ALA A 386 16.12 -26.43 -21.80
N ALA A 387 16.86 -25.34 -21.61
CA ALA A 387 17.53 -25.01 -20.35
C ALA A 387 16.56 -24.69 -19.20
N HIS A 388 15.28 -24.39 -19.47
CA HIS A 388 14.31 -23.90 -18.49
C HIS A 388 13.31 -24.97 -18.04
N GLY A 389 13.34 -26.17 -18.63
CA GLY A 389 12.39 -27.24 -18.33
C GLY A 389 10.94 -26.82 -18.64
N ASP A 390 10.02 -27.09 -17.72
CA ASP A 390 8.61 -26.72 -17.78
C ASP A 390 8.35 -25.33 -17.15
N LEU A 391 9.37 -24.53 -16.86
CA LEU A 391 9.20 -23.17 -16.33
C LEU A 391 8.42 -22.29 -17.31
N ARG A 392 7.35 -21.65 -16.83
CA ARG A 392 6.54 -20.72 -17.63
C ARG A 392 6.50 -19.31 -17.08
N SER A 393 6.47 -19.10 -15.76
CA SER A 393 6.44 -17.75 -15.18
C SER A 393 7.52 -17.60 -14.12
N VAL A 394 8.21 -16.46 -14.10
CA VAL A 394 9.28 -16.18 -13.14
C VAL A 394 9.31 -14.71 -12.75
N VAL A 395 9.50 -14.45 -11.46
CA VAL A 395 9.81 -13.12 -10.92
C VAL A 395 11.14 -13.21 -10.19
N VAL A 396 12.09 -12.35 -10.55
CA VAL A 396 13.41 -12.24 -9.92
C VAL A 396 13.55 -10.83 -9.40
N VAL A 397 13.78 -10.67 -8.09
CA VAL A 397 13.98 -9.39 -7.42
C VAL A 397 15.39 -9.32 -6.81
N PRO A 398 15.99 -8.13 -6.77
CA PRO A 398 17.25 -7.92 -6.05
C PRO A 398 17.01 -7.93 -4.54
N ILE A 399 18.00 -8.42 -3.79
CA ILE A 399 18.09 -8.23 -2.33
C ILE A 399 19.26 -7.30 -2.00
N GLY A 400 19.30 -6.14 -2.69
CA GLY A 400 20.38 -5.17 -2.63
C GLY A 400 21.70 -5.72 -3.17
N GLU A 401 22.82 -5.30 -2.59
CA GLU A 401 24.16 -5.81 -2.94
C GLU A 401 24.38 -7.27 -2.48
N HIS A 402 23.43 -7.85 -1.74
CA HIS A 402 23.56 -9.18 -1.15
C HIS A 402 23.24 -10.31 -2.12
N GLY A 403 22.48 -10.07 -3.20
CA GLY A 403 22.15 -11.09 -4.19
C GLY A 403 20.75 -10.96 -4.81
N THR A 404 20.10 -12.08 -5.10
CA THR A 404 18.78 -12.12 -5.76
C THR A 404 17.84 -13.13 -5.11
N PHE A 405 16.54 -12.86 -5.18
CA PHE A 405 15.46 -13.73 -4.74
C PHE A 405 14.50 -13.96 -5.90
N ALA A 406 14.20 -15.21 -6.21
CA ALA A 406 13.37 -15.58 -7.35
C ALA A 406 12.23 -16.51 -6.96
N VAL A 407 11.08 -16.30 -7.60
CA VAL A 407 9.88 -17.13 -7.50
C VAL A 407 9.49 -17.59 -8.90
N ALA A 408 9.18 -18.88 -9.05
CA ALA A 408 9.01 -19.56 -10.32
C ALA A 408 7.77 -20.47 -10.32
N SER A 409 7.12 -20.60 -11.48
CA SER A 409 5.94 -21.43 -11.70
C SER A 409 5.94 -22.10 -13.09
N PRO A 410 5.43 -23.34 -13.22
CA PRO A 410 5.26 -24.01 -14.52
C PRO A 410 3.98 -23.59 -15.28
N GLU A 411 3.18 -22.68 -14.73
CA GLU A 411 1.97 -22.18 -15.37
C GLU A 411 2.17 -20.74 -15.90
N PRO A 412 1.82 -20.45 -17.17
CA PRO A 412 1.91 -19.10 -17.73
C PRO A 412 1.03 -18.12 -16.96
N GLY A 413 1.56 -16.94 -16.63
CA GLY A 413 0.83 -15.88 -15.91
C GLY A 413 0.41 -16.25 -14.49
N ALA A 414 0.97 -17.31 -13.89
CA ALA A 414 0.60 -17.78 -12.56
C ALA A 414 1.03 -16.82 -11.43
N ILE A 415 2.09 -16.04 -11.65
CA ILE A 415 2.51 -15.01 -10.71
C ILE A 415 1.76 -13.72 -11.05
N SER A 416 0.75 -13.39 -10.24
CA SER A 416 -0.07 -12.21 -10.50
C SER A 416 0.74 -10.92 -10.29
N GLY A 417 0.32 -9.80 -10.90
CA GLY A 417 0.94 -8.51 -10.64
C GLY A 417 0.86 -8.07 -9.16
N PHE A 418 -0.12 -8.58 -8.42
CA PHE A 418 -0.22 -8.37 -6.97
C PHE A 418 0.85 -9.17 -6.22
N ASP A 419 1.03 -10.45 -6.54
CA ASP A 419 2.04 -11.30 -5.90
C ASP A 419 3.46 -10.85 -6.29
N THR A 420 3.66 -10.37 -7.52
CA THR A 420 4.91 -9.73 -7.97
C THR A 420 5.30 -8.58 -7.04
N HIS A 421 4.35 -7.68 -6.72
CA HIS A 421 4.62 -6.57 -5.82
C HIS A 421 4.91 -7.03 -4.39
N LEU A 422 4.25 -8.10 -3.90
CA LEU A 422 4.58 -8.68 -2.60
C LEU A 422 6.01 -9.25 -2.56
N ILE A 423 6.45 -9.91 -3.64
CA ILE A 423 7.81 -10.44 -3.77
C ILE A 423 8.86 -9.31 -3.75
N GLU A 424 8.59 -8.18 -4.42
CA GLU A 424 9.45 -6.98 -4.36
C GLU A 424 9.58 -6.41 -2.94
N VAL A 425 8.45 -6.34 -2.23
CA VAL A 425 8.41 -5.89 -0.84
C VAL A 425 9.25 -6.81 0.05
N LEU A 426 9.13 -8.14 -0.13
CA LEU A 426 9.96 -9.12 0.58
C LEU A 426 11.45 -8.95 0.26
N GLY A 427 11.81 -8.73 -1.01
CA GLY A 427 13.18 -8.46 -1.42
C GLY A 427 13.75 -7.21 -0.76
N SER A 428 12.93 -6.16 -0.63
CA SER A 428 13.28 -4.91 0.05
C SER A 428 13.50 -5.11 1.56
N TYR A 429 12.63 -5.88 2.22
CA TYR A 429 12.81 -6.22 3.63
C TYR A 429 14.05 -7.10 3.86
N ALA A 430 14.31 -8.06 2.97
CA ALA A 430 15.50 -8.90 3.04
C ALA A 430 16.78 -8.05 2.91
N THR A 431 16.79 -7.09 1.98
CA THR A 431 17.87 -6.11 1.84
C THR A 431 18.10 -5.35 3.15
N ALA A 432 17.05 -4.80 3.73
CA ALA A 432 17.15 -4.04 4.98
C ALA A 432 17.65 -4.88 6.17
N THR A 433 17.22 -6.15 6.27
CA THR A 433 17.71 -7.07 7.31
C THR A 433 19.18 -7.41 7.11
N LEU A 434 19.60 -7.74 5.88
CA LEU A 434 20.98 -8.10 5.57
C LEU A 434 21.93 -6.92 5.81
N ASP A 435 21.52 -5.71 5.43
CA ASP A 435 22.23 -4.47 5.76
C ASP A 435 22.39 -4.27 7.27
N ARG A 436 21.34 -4.55 8.05
CA ARG A 436 21.41 -4.46 9.52
C ARG A 436 22.45 -5.44 10.06
N LEU A 437 22.45 -6.68 9.59
CA LEU A 437 23.39 -7.72 10.02
C LEU A 437 24.84 -7.35 9.71
N ASP A 438 25.11 -6.83 8.51
CA ASP A 438 26.45 -6.40 8.12
C ASP A 438 26.93 -5.20 8.96
N ARG A 439 26.05 -4.23 9.25
CA ARG A 439 26.36 -3.11 10.16
C ARG A 439 26.64 -3.58 11.59
N GLU A 440 25.84 -4.51 12.13
CA GLU A 440 26.05 -5.06 13.47
C GLU A 440 27.39 -5.80 13.57
N LYS A 441 27.74 -6.58 12.55
CA LYS A 441 29.03 -7.28 12.47
C LYS A 441 30.20 -6.29 12.41
N ALA A 442 30.10 -5.26 11.57
CA ALA A 442 31.12 -4.22 11.46
C ALA A 442 31.29 -3.43 12.78
N LEU A 443 30.18 -3.08 13.43
CA LEU A 443 30.21 -2.36 14.71
C LEU A 443 30.85 -3.20 15.82
N ARG A 444 30.56 -4.51 15.85
CA ARG A 444 31.18 -5.43 16.81
C ARG A 444 32.69 -5.54 16.59
N ALA A 445 33.13 -5.70 15.35
CA ALA A 445 34.56 -5.74 15.03
C ALA A 445 35.26 -4.42 15.42
N ALA A 446 34.67 -3.27 15.07
CA ALA A 446 35.21 -1.95 15.42
C ALA A 446 35.29 -1.74 16.95
N LYS A 447 34.29 -2.24 17.70
CA LYS A 447 34.31 -2.18 19.17
C LYS A 447 35.44 -3.05 19.74
N GLU A 448 35.62 -4.27 19.25
CA GLU A 448 36.69 -5.16 19.70
C GLU A 448 38.08 -4.58 19.40
N GLU A 449 38.26 -3.96 18.23
CA GLU A 449 39.49 -3.23 17.88
C GLU A 449 39.73 -2.02 18.78
N ALA A 450 38.69 -1.22 19.05
CA ALA A 450 38.79 -0.06 19.93
C ALA A 450 39.15 -0.45 21.38
N GLU A 451 38.59 -1.53 21.93
CA GLU A 451 38.93 -2.02 23.26
C GLU A 451 40.39 -2.54 23.33
N ARG A 452 40.87 -3.20 22.28
CA ARG A 452 42.29 -3.60 22.19
C ARG A 452 43.21 -2.40 22.16
N ALA A 453 42.96 -1.44 21.27
CA ALA A 453 43.74 -0.21 21.16
C ALA A 453 43.73 0.59 22.47
N ARG A 454 42.58 0.64 23.16
CA ARG A 454 42.47 1.26 24.49
C ARG A 454 43.34 0.55 25.53
N THR A 455 43.29 -0.77 25.59
CA THR A 455 44.08 -1.56 26.56
C THR A 455 45.58 -1.38 26.31
N GLU A 456 46.01 -1.41 25.05
CA GLU A 456 47.41 -1.14 24.67
C GLU A 456 47.85 0.27 25.07
N ALA A 457 46.99 1.28 24.85
CA ALA A 457 47.25 2.65 25.25
C ALA A 457 47.33 2.83 26.78
N GLU A 458 46.48 2.14 27.55
CA GLU A 458 46.53 2.15 29.02
C GLU A 458 47.85 1.55 29.53
N VAL A 459 48.29 0.40 29.00
CA VAL A 459 49.58 -0.21 29.35
C VAL A 459 50.76 0.70 29.00
N ALA A 460 50.76 1.30 27.81
CA ALA A 460 51.82 2.21 27.39
C ALA A 460 51.89 3.47 28.28
N ARG A 461 50.73 4.02 28.68
CA ARG A 461 50.65 5.14 29.61
C ARG A 461 51.25 4.76 30.97
N ASP A 462 50.85 3.63 31.54
CA ASP A 462 51.32 3.22 32.87
C ASP A 462 52.84 3.00 32.89
N GLN A 463 53.40 2.42 31.83
CA GLN A 463 54.85 2.31 31.66
C GLN A 463 55.54 3.69 31.57
N ALA A 464 54.96 4.64 30.84
CA ALA A 464 55.51 5.98 30.71
C ALA A 464 55.45 6.76 32.04
N GLU A 465 54.36 6.62 32.80
CA GLU A 465 54.20 7.25 34.11
C GLU A 465 55.20 6.70 35.13
N GLU A 466 55.39 5.38 35.18
CA GLU A 466 56.37 4.77 36.08
C GLU A 466 57.80 5.19 35.72
N ALA A 467 58.16 5.20 34.43
CA ALA A 467 59.45 5.69 33.97
C ALA A 467 59.66 7.17 34.35
N ALA A 468 58.63 8.02 34.21
CA ALA A 468 58.70 9.42 34.59
C ALA A 468 58.88 9.61 36.12
N ARG A 469 58.21 8.77 36.92
CA ARG A 469 58.33 8.78 38.39
C ARG A 469 59.72 8.37 38.84
N LEU A 470 60.26 7.28 38.29
CA LEU A 470 61.62 6.80 38.58
C LEU A 470 62.67 7.87 38.22
N LYS A 471 62.53 8.49 37.04
CA LYS A 471 63.42 9.58 36.61
C LYS A 471 63.37 10.78 37.55
N SER A 472 62.18 11.16 38.02
CA SER A 472 62.01 12.29 38.94
C SER A 472 62.63 12.00 40.31
N ALA A 473 62.41 10.78 40.84
CA ALA A 473 63.01 10.35 42.10
C ALA A 473 64.54 10.32 42.02
N PHE A 474 65.10 9.83 40.90
CA PHE A 474 66.53 9.84 40.63
C PHE A 474 67.12 11.26 40.68
N LEU A 475 66.54 12.21 39.93
CA LEU A 475 67.04 13.59 39.87
C LEU A 475 66.95 14.32 41.22
N ALA A 476 65.87 14.08 41.98
CA ALA A 476 65.69 14.66 43.30
C ALA A 476 66.76 14.17 44.28
N ASN A 477 66.99 12.86 44.35
CA ASN A 477 67.99 12.25 45.23
C ASN A 477 69.41 12.70 44.85
N MET A 478 69.70 12.72 43.55
CA MET A 478 70.97 13.23 43.01
C MET A 478 71.27 14.67 43.43
N SER A 479 70.26 15.54 43.36
CA SER A 479 70.39 16.93 43.77
C SER A 479 70.75 17.05 45.26
N HIS A 480 70.20 16.20 46.11
CA HIS A 480 70.48 16.19 47.55
C HIS A 480 71.90 15.67 47.88
N GLU A 481 72.33 14.62 47.20
CA GLU A 481 73.65 14.02 47.40
C GLU A 481 74.80 14.90 46.89
N ILE A 482 74.56 15.72 45.86
CA ILE A 482 75.51 16.74 45.39
C ILE A 482 75.50 17.98 46.29
N ARG A 483 74.32 18.48 46.67
CA ARG A 483 74.18 19.73 47.42
C ARG A 483 74.85 19.64 48.80
N THR A 484 74.68 18.53 49.51
CA THR A 484 75.20 18.37 50.88
C THR A 484 76.72 18.54 50.99
N PRO A 485 77.56 17.79 50.25
CA PRO A 485 79.02 17.96 50.32
C PRO A 485 79.45 19.30 49.73
N LEU A 486 78.79 19.81 48.69
CA LEU A 486 79.10 21.12 48.12
C LEU A 486 78.89 22.26 49.13
N THR A 487 77.76 22.25 49.84
CA THR A 487 77.47 23.23 50.90
C THR A 487 78.51 23.13 52.03
N SER A 488 78.94 21.92 52.39
CA SER A 488 80.01 21.72 53.38
C SER A 488 81.36 22.25 52.90
N ILE A 489 81.75 22.00 51.63
CA ILE A 489 82.97 22.55 51.03
C ILE A 489 82.98 24.07 51.09
N ILE A 490 81.87 24.70 50.67
CA ILE A 490 81.75 26.17 50.65
C ILE A 490 81.82 26.72 52.07
N GLY A 491 81.06 26.18 53.04
CA GLY A 491 81.05 26.67 54.41
C GLY A 491 82.39 26.52 55.14
N PHE A 492 83.14 25.43 54.88
CA PHE A 492 84.48 25.27 55.44
C PHE A 492 85.52 26.14 54.74
N ALA A 493 85.36 26.42 53.45
CA ALA A 493 86.22 27.35 52.72
C ALA A 493 86.02 28.80 53.18
N GLU A 494 84.79 29.21 53.46
CA GLU A 494 84.44 30.51 54.07
C GLU A 494 85.06 30.63 55.47
N ALA A 495 84.86 29.63 56.34
CA ALA A 495 85.44 29.61 57.68
C ALA A 495 86.98 29.67 57.67
N LEU A 496 87.62 29.02 56.68
CA LEU A 496 89.06 29.12 56.44
C LEU A 496 89.51 30.53 56.05
N GLY A 497 88.76 31.21 55.17
CA GLY A 497 89.04 32.58 54.77
C GLY A 497 88.99 33.55 55.94
N ASP A 498 88.03 33.36 56.85
CA ASP A 498 87.86 34.18 58.05
C ASP A 498 88.97 33.95 59.10
N GLU A 499 89.42 32.70 59.30
CA GLU A 499 90.45 32.36 60.31
C GLU A 499 91.89 32.71 59.90
N VAL A 500 92.19 32.77 58.59
CA VAL A 500 93.52 33.16 58.08
C VAL A 500 93.86 34.62 58.41
N GLY A 501 92.88 35.43 58.85
CA GLY A 501 93.09 36.78 59.38
C GLY A 501 93.54 36.86 60.85
N ASP A 502 93.22 35.85 61.68
CA ASP A 502 93.33 35.94 63.15
C ASP A 502 94.41 35.02 63.79
N GLY A 503 95.19 34.28 62.98
CA GLY A 503 96.42 33.62 63.43
C GLY A 503 96.27 32.44 64.40
N ASN A 504 95.07 31.88 64.57
CA ASN A 504 94.81 30.76 65.48
C ASN A 504 94.66 29.42 64.70
N GLY A 505 95.34 28.37 65.16
CA GLY A 505 95.70 27.17 64.38
C GLY A 505 94.61 26.14 64.02
N ASN A 506 93.42 26.54 63.55
CA ASN A 506 92.36 25.61 63.11
C ASN A 506 92.31 25.37 61.58
N THR A 507 93.14 26.07 60.80
CA THR A 507 93.23 25.97 59.33
C THR A 507 93.37 24.53 58.83
N GLY A 508 94.19 23.70 59.50
CA GLY A 508 94.37 22.29 59.12
C GLY A 508 93.11 21.44 59.28
N ARG A 509 92.26 21.74 60.28
CA ARG A 509 91.01 21.02 60.53
C ARG A 509 89.97 21.32 59.45
N PHE A 510 89.84 22.58 59.05
CA PHE A 510 88.94 22.99 57.98
C PHE A 510 89.40 22.52 56.60
N ALA A 511 90.71 22.54 56.32
CA ALA A 511 91.26 22.00 55.08
C ALA A 511 90.95 20.50 54.94
N GLY A 512 91.10 19.73 56.02
CA GLY A 512 90.71 18.32 56.05
C GLY A 512 89.20 18.08 55.90
N LEU A 513 88.35 19.01 56.35
CA LEU A 513 86.90 18.92 56.16
C LEU A 513 86.47 19.21 54.71
N ILE A 514 87.13 20.17 54.05
CA ILE A 514 86.95 20.43 52.60
C ILE A 514 87.38 19.21 51.80
N GLU A 515 88.56 18.66 52.10
CA GLU A 515 89.10 17.50 51.40
C GLU A 515 88.14 16.29 51.48
N ARG A 516 87.65 15.96 52.68
CA ARG A 516 86.66 14.89 52.86
C ARG A 516 85.37 15.14 52.08
N SER A 517 84.87 16.37 52.11
CA SER A 517 83.64 16.73 51.39
C SER A 517 83.84 16.68 49.86
N GLY A 518 85.03 17.06 49.37
CA GLY A 518 85.42 16.97 47.96
C GLY A 518 85.55 15.54 47.46
N ARG A 519 86.20 14.66 48.24
CA ARG A 519 86.26 13.21 47.94
C ARG A 519 84.87 12.60 47.89
N ARG A 520 83.99 12.92 48.85
CA ARG A 520 82.59 12.45 48.87
C ARG A 520 81.81 12.85 47.60
N LEU A 521 82.03 14.07 47.10
CA LEU A 521 81.39 14.54 45.87
C LEU A 521 81.93 13.79 44.64
N LEU A 522 83.24 13.54 44.58
CA LEU A 522 83.88 12.76 43.51
C LEU A 522 83.36 11.33 43.47
N ASP A 523 83.29 10.64 44.62
CA ASP A 523 82.75 9.27 44.72
C ASP A 523 81.28 9.19 44.30
N THR A 524 80.49 10.23 44.59
CA THR A 524 79.10 10.34 44.16
C THR A 524 79.01 10.52 42.64
N LEU A 525 79.87 11.36 42.06
CA LEU A 525 79.93 11.59 40.62
C LEU A 525 80.35 10.32 39.86
N ASP A 526 81.40 9.65 40.33
CA ASP A 526 81.90 8.41 39.72
C ASP A 526 80.87 7.28 39.81
N GLY A 527 80.17 7.15 40.94
CA GLY A 527 79.05 6.21 41.08
C GLY A 527 77.94 6.46 40.05
N VAL A 528 77.59 7.73 39.82
CA VAL A 528 76.55 8.13 38.86
C VAL A 528 76.97 7.91 37.42
N LEU A 529 78.22 8.23 37.08
CA LEU A 529 78.77 7.97 35.76
C LEU A 529 78.83 6.48 35.46
N ASN A 530 79.20 5.65 36.44
CA ASN A 530 79.20 4.19 36.28
C ASN A 530 77.78 3.65 36.10
N LEU A 531 76.81 4.11 36.90
CA LEU A 531 75.41 3.74 36.74
C LEU A 531 74.85 4.19 35.38
N SER A 532 75.16 5.41 34.93
CA SER A 532 74.70 5.95 33.63
C SER A 532 75.28 5.17 32.44
N LYS A 533 76.55 4.74 32.54
CA LYS A 533 77.19 3.90 31.51
C LYS A 533 76.58 2.51 31.44
N LEU A 534 76.21 1.94 32.59
CA LEU A 534 75.49 0.66 32.67
C LEU A 534 74.06 0.78 32.09
N GLU A 535 73.28 1.78 32.50
CA GLU A 535 71.91 2.01 31.98
C GLU A 535 71.86 2.25 30.47
N ALA A 536 72.86 2.91 29.91
CA ALA A 536 72.97 3.14 28.47
C ALA A 536 73.46 1.90 27.68
N GLY A 537 73.80 0.79 28.35
CA GLY A 537 74.47 -0.37 27.75
C GLY A 537 75.85 -0.03 27.18
N GLN A 538 76.42 1.10 27.59
CA GLN A 538 77.65 1.68 27.03
C GLN A 538 78.91 1.17 27.72
N MET A 539 78.79 0.33 28.77
CA MET A 539 79.96 -0.29 29.39
C MET A 539 80.63 -1.35 28.51
N GLY A 540 79.99 -1.82 27.43
CA GLY A 540 80.62 -2.71 26.45
C GLY A 540 81.35 -3.89 27.11
N LEU A 541 80.62 -4.70 27.89
CA LEU A 541 81.21 -5.79 28.67
C LEU A 541 81.89 -6.82 27.75
N GLU A 542 83.20 -6.95 27.87
CA GLU A 542 83.97 -7.99 27.18
C GLU A 542 84.00 -9.23 28.08
N THR A 543 83.12 -10.19 27.79
CA THR A 543 83.04 -11.42 28.61
C THR A 543 84.16 -12.40 28.26
N GLU A 544 85.14 -12.49 29.16
CA GLU A 544 86.29 -13.38 29.04
C GLU A 544 86.38 -14.35 30.24
N PRO A 545 87.18 -15.43 30.16
CA PRO A 545 87.54 -16.21 31.34
C PRO A 545 88.36 -15.35 32.32
N VAL A 546 87.82 -15.11 33.51
CA VAL A 546 88.45 -14.33 34.58
C VAL A 546 88.66 -15.22 35.81
N ASP A 547 89.89 -15.25 36.34
CA ASP A 547 90.16 -15.90 37.62
C ASP A 547 89.75 -15.01 38.81
N LEU A 548 88.70 -15.42 39.51
CA LEU A 548 88.14 -14.71 40.65
C LEU A 548 89.10 -14.70 41.85
N VAL A 549 89.96 -15.70 42.01
CA VAL A 549 90.93 -15.76 43.12
C VAL A 549 91.95 -14.63 43.00
N THR A 550 92.50 -14.42 41.79
CA THR A 550 93.42 -13.32 41.51
C THR A 550 92.75 -11.96 41.74
N LYS A 551 91.50 -11.79 41.30
CA LYS A 551 90.74 -10.54 41.51
C LYS A 551 90.46 -10.26 42.98
N ALA A 552 90.04 -11.27 43.73
CA ALA A 552 89.79 -11.14 45.18
C ALA A 552 91.06 -10.76 45.95
N ARG A 553 92.21 -11.38 45.62
CA ARG A 553 93.50 -11.02 46.22
C ARG A 553 93.89 -9.58 45.91
N ARG A 554 93.74 -9.16 44.66
CA ARG A 554 94.05 -7.79 44.25
C ARG A 554 93.18 -6.76 45.00
N ALA A 555 91.87 -6.99 45.08
CA ALA A 555 90.97 -6.10 45.82
C ALA A 555 91.33 -6.05 47.32
N ALA A 556 91.68 -7.19 47.92
CA ALA A 556 92.13 -7.23 49.30
C ALA A 556 93.46 -6.51 49.51
N GLU A 557 94.42 -6.60 48.57
CA GLU A 557 95.68 -5.85 48.63
C GLU A 557 95.46 -4.34 48.54
N GLU A 558 94.59 -3.90 47.62
CA GLU A 558 94.25 -2.48 47.43
C GLU A 558 93.56 -1.88 48.68
N LEU A 559 92.72 -2.65 49.37
CA LEU A 559 91.94 -2.18 50.53
C LEU A 559 92.56 -2.50 51.89
N ARG A 560 93.65 -3.28 51.95
CA ARG A 560 94.36 -3.63 53.19
C ARG A 560 94.80 -2.41 54.01
N PRO A 561 95.28 -1.29 53.43
CA PRO A 561 95.61 -0.09 54.21
C PRO A 561 94.42 0.45 55.01
N GLN A 562 93.23 0.49 54.40
CA GLN A 562 92.01 0.99 55.05
C GLN A 562 91.56 0.06 56.19
N ALA A 563 91.60 -1.26 55.97
CA ALA A 563 91.30 -2.24 57.02
C ALA A 563 92.30 -2.12 58.18
N THR A 564 93.59 -1.93 57.89
CA THR A 564 94.65 -1.80 58.91
C THR A 564 94.49 -0.51 59.72
N GLU A 565 94.12 0.60 59.09
CA GLU A 565 93.84 1.87 59.76
C GLU A 565 92.68 1.76 60.76
N LYS A 566 91.66 0.95 60.43
CA LYS A 566 90.56 0.60 61.34
C LYS A 566 90.88 -0.53 62.34
N GLY A 567 92.04 -1.17 62.25
CA GLY A 567 92.39 -2.31 63.10
C GLY A 567 91.64 -3.62 62.78
N LEU A 568 91.09 -3.75 61.57
CA LEU A 568 90.32 -4.92 61.13
C LEU A 568 91.21 -5.96 60.43
N GLY A 569 90.87 -7.25 60.62
CA GLY A 569 91.43 -8.32 59.80
C GLY A 569 90.81 -8.32 58.39
N LEU A 570 91.62 -8.48 57.34
CA LEU A 570 91.14 -8.69 55.97
C LEU A 570 91.79 -9.95 55.38
N THR A 571 90.98 -10.99 55.20
CA THR A 571 91.45 -12.34 54.82
C THR A 571 90.78 -12.81 53.54
N VAL A 572 91.57 -13.41 52.64
CA VAL A 572 91.04 -14.06 51.43
C VAL A 572 91.15 -15.57 51.60
N GLU A 573 90.01 -16.26 51.54
CA GLU A 573 89.89 -17.70 51.73
C GLU A 573 89.54 -18.39 50.41
N THR A 574 90.35 -19.34 49.99
CA THR A 574 90.19 -20.00 48.68
C THR A 574 90.30 -21.50 48.83
N GLY A 575 89.26 -22.24 48.47
CA GLY A 575 89.29 -23.72 48.47
C GLY A 575 90.07 -24.32 47.28
N ARG A 576 90.45 -23.49 46.30
CA ARG A 576 91.19 -23.85 45.08
C ARG A 576 92.17 -22.74 44.71
N PRO A 577 93.27 -23.05 43.99
CA PRO A 577 94.22 -22.03 43.55
C PRO A 577 93.62 -21.05 42.52
N GLU A 578 92.68 -21.52 41.70
CA GLU A 578 92.02 -20.72 40.66
C GLU A 578 90.54 -21.06 40.57
N VAL A 579 89.72 -20.03 40.33
CA VAL A 579 88.27 -20.17 40.11
C VAL A 579 87.86 -19.26 38.95
N TRP A 580 87.73 -19.88 37.77
CA TRP A 580 87.39 -19.17 36.53
C TRP A 580 85.88 -18.92 36.39
N ALA A 581 85.52 -17.67 36.10
CA ALA A 581 84.18 -17.19 35.74
C ALA A 581 84.18 -16.59 34.32
N ARG A 582 83.07 -16.66 33.60
CA ARG A 582 82.88 -15.93 32.34
C ARG A 582 82.29 -14.57 32.68
N ALA A 583 83.12 -13.54 32.66
CA ALA A 583 82.78 -12.22 33.21
C ALA A 583 83.65 -11.13 32.57
N ASP A 584 83.27 -9.87 32.78
CA ASP A 584 84.13 -8.74 32.45
C ASP A 584 85.10 -8.46 33.61
N ALA A 585 86.40 -8.43 33.31
CA ALA A 585 87.44 -8.35 34.32
C ALA A 585 87.46 -7.03 35.10
N GLY A 586 86.95 -5.94 34.51
CA GLY A 586 86.82 -4.64 35.15
C GLY A 586 85.62 -4.60 36.10
N SER A 587 84.48 -5.11 35.65
CA SER A 587 83.22 -5.16 36.38
C SER A 587 83.33 -6.04 37.62
N VAL A 588 84.01 -7.19 37.52
CA VAL A 588 84.33 -8.03 38.69
C VAL A 588 85.18 -7.28 39.72
N GLN A 589 86.16 -6.48 39.27
CA GLN A 589 86.98 -5.67 40.17
C GLN A 589 86.14 -4.59 40.87
N ILE A 590 85.23 -3.93 40.15
CA ILE A 590 84.31 -2.93 40.71
C ILE A 590 83.39 -3.56 41.77
N VAL A 591 82.79 -4.73 41.47
CA VAL A 591 81.94 -5.46 42.42
C VAL A 591 82.71 -5.79 43.70
N LEU A 592 83.91 -6.35 43.57
CA LEU A 592 84.79 -6.67 44.70
C LEU A 592 85.15 -5.45 45.54
N GLN A 593 85.56 -4.36 44.89
CA GLN A 593 85.93 -3.12 45.58
C GLN A 593 84.73 -2.55 46.35
N ASN A 594 83.53 -2.54 45.74
CA ASN A 594 82.32 -2.05 46.38
C ASN A 594 81.95 -2.89 47.61
N LEU A 595 81.96 -4.22 47.49
CA LEU A 595 81.57 -5.12 48.58
C LEU A 595 82.59 -5.09 49.74
N VAL A 596 83.89 -5.19 49.43
CA VAL A 596 84.95 -5.19 50.46
C VAL A 596 85.09 -3.82 51.12
N SER A 597 84.95 -2.72 50.37
CA SER A 597 84.94 -1.37 50.94
C SER A 597 83.74 -1.16 51.87
N ASN A 598 82.54 -1.64 51.48
CA ASN A 598 81.37 -1.62 52.35
C ASN A 598 81.59 -2.42 53.64
N ALA A 599 82.10 -3.65 53.52
CA ALA A 599 82.44 -4.48 54.68
C ALA A 599 83.38 -3.76 55.65
N ILE A 600 84.52 -3.25 55.18
CA ILE A 600 85.48 -2.49 56.02
C ILE A 600 84.82 -1.28 56.66
N LYS A 601 83.98 -0.58 55.90
CA LYS A 601 83.31 0.64 56.37
C LYS A 601 82.32 0.38 57.50
N TYR A 602 81.56 -0.72 57.45
CA TYR A 602 80.49 -1.03 58.40
C TYR A 602 80.89 -2.00 59.52
N THR A 603 82.13 -2.49 59.52
CA THR A 603 82.72 -3.22 60.66
C THR A 603 83.50 -2.27 61.58
N GLU A 604 83.23 -2.30 62.88
CA GLU A 604 83.97 -1.55 63.91
C GLU A 604 85.08 -2.43 64.53
N GLU A 605 84.74 -3.66 64.91
CA GLU A 605 85.66 -4.64 65.49
C GLU A 605 85.52 -6.00 64.80
N GLY A 606 86.60 -6.77 64.71
CA GLY A 606 86.63 -8.09 64.05
C GLY A 606 87.31 -8.07 62.69
N GLY A 607 86.61 -8.51 61.64
CA GLY A 607 87.24 -8.64 60.33
C GLY A 607 86.29 -8.86 59.15
N VAL A 608 86.90 -8.84 57.97
CA VAL A 608 86.28 -9.03 56.66
C VAL A 608 86.92 -10.24 55.98
N TYR A 609 86.08 -11.14 55.48
CA TYR A 609 86.47 -12.40 54.86
C TYR A 609 85.96 -12.44 53.42
N VAL A 610 86.88 -12.65 52.47
CA VAL A 610 86.54 -12.80 51.05
C VAL A 610 86.73 -14.26 50.66
N ARG A 611 85.64 -14.98 50.39
CA ARG A 611 85.70 -16.40 49.99
C ARG A 611 85.48 -16.55 48.49
N VAL A 612 86.25 -17.42 47.86
CA VAL A 612 86.09 -17.76 46.45
C VAL A 612 86.02 -19.28 46.28
N PHE A 613 84.92 -19.77 45.71
CA PHE A 613 84.67 -21.19 45.53
C PHE A 613 83.78 -21.50 44.32
N ARG A 614 83.54 -22.79 44.07
CA ARG A 614 82.60 -23.27 43.03
C ARG A 614 81.44 -23.98 43.71
N GLU A 615 80.23 -23.65 43.29
CA GLU A 615 79.00 -24.25 43.81
C GLU A 615 77.99 -24.41 42.68
N ASN A 616 77.36 -25.58 42.56
CA ASN A 616 76.21 -25.82 41.66
C ASN A 616 76.37 -25.32 40.21
N GLY A 617 77.60 -25.36 39.67
CA GLY A 617 77.88 -24.89 38.30
C GLY A 617 78.21 -23.39 38.17
N TRP A 618 78.28 -22.66 39.27
CA TRP A 618 78.65 -21.25 39.36
C TRP A 618 80.07 -21.08 39.92
N ALA A 619 80.71 -19.97 39.53
CA ALA A 619 81.86 -19.42 40.22
C ALA A 619 81.33 -18.40 41.24
N VAL A 620 81.63 -18.61 42.51
CA VAL A 620 81.04 -17.86 43.63
C VAL A 620 82.10 -17.03 44.31
N LEU A 621 81.76 -15.77 44.56
CA LEU A 621 82.49 -14.81 45.36
C LEU A 621 81.62 -14.43 46.55
N GLU A 622 82.15 -14.54 47.75
CA GLU A 622 81.45 -14.19 48.98
C GLU A 622 82.28 -13.16 49.76
N VAL A 623 81.62 -12.13 50.30
CA VAL A 623 82.23 -11.13 51.17
C VAL A 623 81.43 -11.09 52.47
N GLU A 624 82.02 -11.59 53.54
CA GLU A 624 81.45 -11.62 54.89
C GLU A 624 82.14 -10.61 55.79
N ASP A 625 81.38 -9.87 56.57
CA ASP A 625 81.86 -8.92 57.56
C ASP A 625 81.22 -9.18 58.93
N THR A 626 81.95 -8.89 60.02
CA THR A 626 81.46 -9.06 61.40
C THR A 626 80.89 -7.75 61.97
N GLY A 627 80.40 -6.87 61.11
CA GLY A 627 80.00 -5.51 61.46
C GLY A 627 78.60 -5.39 62.04
N ILE A 628 78.04 -4.18 61.92
CA ILE A 628 76.75 -3.82 62.54
C ILE A 628 75.55 -4.60 62.00
N GLY A 629 75.69 -5.24 60.82
CA GLY A 629 74.60 -5.87 60.10
C GLY A 629 73.42 -4.93 59.81
N MET A 630 72.34 -5.50 59.29
CA MET A 630 71.14 -4.78 58.85
C MET A 630 69.86 -5.53 59.22
N ASP A 631 68.73 -4.82 59.19
CA ASP A 631 67.39 -5.40 59.32
C ASP A 631 67.06 -6.22 58.05
N PRO A 632 66.80 -7.54 58.14
CA PRO A 632 66.46 -8.38 57.00
C PRO A 632 65.27 -7.86 56.19
N ALA A 633 64.31 -7.17 56.84
CA ALA A 633 63.14 -6.59 56.16
C ALA A 633 63.51 -5.47 55.17
N ARG A 634 64.74 -4.95 55.24
CA ARG A 634 65.25 -3.90 54.35
C ARG A 634 66.17 -4.44 53.25
N ALA A 635 66.45 -5.73 53.21
CA ALA A 635 67.39 -6.34 52.25
C ALA A 635 67.01 -6.06 50.78
N ASP A 636 65.72 -6.17 50.44
CA ASP A 636 65.21 -5.91 49.07
C ASP A 636 65.38 -4.46 48.61
N ASP A 637 65.50 -3.53 49.56
CA ASP A 637 65.65 -2.09 49.29
C ASP A 637 67.13 -1.65 49.22
N LEU A 638 68.09 -2.52 49.56
CA LEU A 638 69.53 -2.20 49.61
C LEU A 638 70.17 -1.97 48.25
N PHE A 639 69.69 -2.69 47.23
CA PHE A 639 70.22 -2.56 45.87
C PHE A 639 69.57 -1.41 45.09
N LYS A 640 68.59 -0.71 45.67
CA LYS A 640 68.02 0.50 45.07
C LYS A 640 69.04 1.64 45.16
N PRO A 641 69.35 2.34 44.05
CA PRO A 641 70.33 3.40 44.07
C PRO A 641 69.90 4.53 45.02
N PHE A 642 70.88 5.12 45.70
CA PHE A 642 70.74 6.22 46.67
C PHE A 642 69.96 5.87 47.94
N ARG A 643 69.74 4.58 48.23
CA ARG A 643 69.19 4.16 49.52
C ARG A 643 70.28 3.84 50.53
N GLN A 644 70.10 4.29 51.77
CA GLN A 644 70.97 4.00 52.91
C GLN A 644 70.11 3.50 54.08
N ALA A 645 70.62 2.53 54.84
CA ALA A 645 69.88 1.92 55.95
C ALA A 645 69.61 2.87 57.15
N SER A 646 70.35 3.99 57.27
CA SER A 646 70.24 4.94 58.38
C SER A 646 69.58 6.25 57.95
N GLU A 647 68.28 6.41 58.23
CA GLU A 647 67.59 7.70 58.21
C GLU A 647 67.68 8.33 59.62
N GLY A 648 68.57 9.31 59.83
CA GLY A 648 68.65 10.01 61.13
C GLY A 648 69.88 10.90 61.34
N LEU A 649 69.78 11.80 62.31
CA LEU A 649 70.74 12.87 62.66
C LEU A 649 72.07 12.40 63.30
N GLY A 650 72.35 11.09 63.33
CA GLY A 650 73.61 10.51 63.80
C GLY A 650 74.42 9.90 62.65
N ARG A 651 75.03 10.72 61.79
CA ARG A 651 75.90 10.22 60.71
C ARG A 651 77.25 9.78 61.29
N ALA A 652 77.43 8.48 61.48
CA ALA A 652 78.74 7.88 61.74
C ALA A 652 79.36 7.22 60.49
N TYR A 653 78.57 6.90 59.46
CA TYR A 653 79.01 6.12 58.30
C TYR A 653 78.81 6.86 56.96
N GLU A 654 79.86 6.96 56.14
CA GLU A 654 79.95 7.82 54.94
C GLU A 654 79.75 7.07 53.60
N GLY A 655 78.66 7.26 52.84
CA GLY A 655 78.47 6.62 51.52
C GLY A 655 77.66 7.44 50.51
N SER A 656 77.75 7.11 49.21
CA SER A 656 76.92 7.67 48.13
C SER A 656 75.61 6.90 47.90
N GLY A 657 75.50 5.67 48.44
CA GLY A 657 74.33 4.80 48.24
C GLY A 657 74.21 4.21 46.83
N VAL A 658 75.23 4.36 45.99
CA VAL A 658 75.21 3.90 44.59
C VAL A 658 75.95 2.56 44.40
N GLY A 659 76.92 2.24 45.26
CA GLY A 659 77.81 1.08 45.09
C GLY A 659 77.09 -0.27 45.00
N LEU A 660 76.07 -0.52 45.83
CA LEU A 660 75.33 -1.79 45.79
C LEU A 660 74.43 -1.91 44.56
N ALA A 661 73.84 -0.80 44.10
CA ALA A 661 73.07 -0.77 42.85
C ALA A 661 73.96 -1.07 41.62
N VAL A 662 75.19 -0.53 41.62
CA VAL A 662 76.21 -0.86 40.60
C VAL A 662 76.60 -2.33 40.69
N THR A 663 76.79 -2.87 41.90
CA THR A 663 77.10 -4.29 42.11
C THR A 663 76.01 -5.20 41.56
N GLN A 664 74.73 -4.93 41.84
CA GLN A 664 73.61 -5.71 41.32
C GLN A 664 73.58 -5.65 39.80
N LYS A 665 73.61 -4.44 39.23
CA LYS A 665 73.49 -4.25 37.78
C LYS A 665 74.65 -4.87 37.00
N ALA A 666 75.89 -4.66 37.45
CA ALA A 666 77.07 -5.26 36.83
C ALA A 666 77.02 -6.80 36.91
N THR A 667 76.55 -7.35 38.03
CA THR A 667 76.39 -8.80 38.20
C THR A 667 75.32 -9.37 37.25
N GLU A 668 74.17 -8.72 37.13
CA GLU A 668 73.08 -9.10 36.23
C GLU A 668 73.51 -9.06 34.76
N GLU A 669 74.21 -8.00 34.33
CA GLU A 669 74.70 -7.88 32.95
C GLU A 669 75.78 -8.92 32.60
N MET A 670 76.54 -9.41 33.60
CA MET A 670 77.43 -10.56 33.45
C MET A 670 76.68 -11.92 33.49
N GLY A 671 75.34 -11.92 33.54
CA GLY A 671 74.52 -13.13 33.62
C GLY A 671 74.58 -13.83 34.98
N GLY A 672 74.95 -13.09 36.03
CA GLY A 672 75.08 -13.57 37.40
C GLY A 672 73.92 -13.15 38.31
N GLN A 673 74.09 -13.44 39.60
CA GLN A 673 73.12 -13.14 40.67
C GLN A 673 73.86 -12.65 41.91
N VAL A 674 73.27 -11.72 42.67
CA VAL A 674 73.81 -11.27 43.97
C VAL A 674 72.74 -11.40 45.05
N ASP A 675 73.12 -11.99 46.18
CA ASP A 675 72.28 -12.15 47.37
C ASP A 675 72.98 -11.58 48.61
N VAL A 676 72.20 -11.32 49.66
CA VAL A 676 72.71 -10.87 50.96
C VAL A 676 72.02 -11.64 52.08
N GLU A 677 72.82 -12.15 53.01
CA GLU A 677 72.39 -12.67 54.30
C GLU A 677 72.90 -11.73 55.38
N THR A 678 72.03 -11.23 56.25
CA THR A 678 72.41 -10.23 57.26
C THR A 678 71.53 -10.35 58.50
N GLU A 679 72.11 -10.08 59.66
CA GLU A 679 71.38 -9.95 60.92
C GLU A 679 71.94 -8.77 61.73
N THR A 680 71.06 -7.99 62.36
CA THR A 680 71.45 -6.80 63.11
C THR A 680 72.37 -7.19 64.28
N GLY A 681 73.58 -6.65 64.29
CA GLY A 681 74.63 -6.89 65.27
C GLY A 681 75.51 -8.12 65.02
N ALA A 682 75.23 -8.89 63.96
CA ALA A 682 75.99 -10.10 63.62
C ALA A 682 76.78 -10.00 62.30
N GLY A 683 76.64 -8.88 61.58
CA GLY A 683 77.33 -8.63 60.31
C GLY A 683 76.49 -8.93 59.08
N SER A 684 77.15 -9.02 57.93
CA SER A 684 76.52 -9.27 56.64
C SER A 684 77.40 -10.13 55.74
N CYS A 685 76.77 -10.96 54.91
CA CYS A 685 77.40 -11.83 53.94
C CYS A 685 76.78 -11.58 52.56
N PHE A 686 77.57 -11.02 51.64
CA PHE A 686 77.16 -10.80 50.26
C PHE A 686 77.70 -11.92 49.37
N THR A 687 76.81 -12.58 48.63
CA THR A 687 77.17 -13.69 47.74
C THR A 687 76.90 -13.33 46.29
N VAL A 688 77.95 -13.29 45.46
CA VAL A 688 77.90 -13.04 44.03
C VAL A 688 78.17 -14.35 43.28
N ARG A 689 77.23 -14.76 42.43
CA ARG A 689 77.33 -15.97 41.59
C ARG A 689 77.47 -15.57 40.13
N LEU A 690 78.56 -16.00 39.48
CA LEU A 690 78.86 -15.73 38.07
C LEU A 690 78.94 -17.03 37.27
N PRO A 691 78.58 -17.02 35.96
CA PRO A 691 78.67 -18.21 35.12
C PRO A 691 80.09 -18.78 35.14
N LYS A 692 80.25 -20.10 35.37
CA LYS A 692 81.58 -20.72 35.40
C LYS A 692 82.26 -20.64 34.02
N ALA A 693 83.58 -20.48 34.02
CA ALA A 693 84.42 -20.68 32.85
C ALA A 693 85.45 -21.80 33.09
N THR A 694 86.09 -22.22 32.02
CA THR A 694 87.29 -23.07 32.05
C THR A 694 88.52 -22.18 31.92
N SER A 695 89.67 -22.62 32.46
CA SER A 695 90.93 -21.89 32.29
C SER A 695 91.25 -21.76 30.79
N PRO A 696 91.74 -20.60 30.33
CA PRO A 696 92.17 -20.42 28.93
C PRO A 696 93.29 -21.38 28.51
N GLU A 697 94.07 -21.94 29.44
CA GLU A 697 95.07 -22.97 29.13
C GLU A 697 94.47 -24.37 28.91
N ALA A 698 93.26 -24.64 29.40
CA ALA A 698 92.59 -25.94 29.25
C ALA A 698 91.88 -26.12 27.89
N GLU A 699 91.61 -25.02 27.16
CA GLU A 699 91.01 -25.08 25.82
C GLU A 699 92.02 -25.43 24.71
N VAL A 700 93.33 -25.31 24.97
CA VAL A 700 94.38 -25.56 23.97
C VAL A 700 94.71 -27.06 23.83
N THR A 701 94.30 -27.91 24.78
CA THR A 701 94.63 -29.35 24.79
C THR A 701 93.60 -30.28 24.16
N GLU A 702 92.42 -29.81 23.74
CA GLU A 702 91.41 -30.64 23.05
C GLU A 702 91.38 -30.50 21.50
N GLY A 703 92.22 -29.64 20.91
CA GLY A 703 92.34 -29.49 19.45
C GLY A 703 93.34 -30.46 18.81
N GLY A 704 93.07 -31.78 18.79
CA GLY A 704 94.05 -32.71 18.22
C GLY A 704 93.62 -34.16 18.00
N LYS A 705 92.69 -34.42 17.05
CA LYS A 705 92.72 -35.65 16.24
C LYS A 705 91.88 -35.51 14.96
N PRO A 706 92.45 -35.63 13.75
CA PRO A 706 91.66 -35.75 12.53
C PRO A 706 91.16 -37.20 12.42
N GLU A 707 89.85 -37.39 12.26
CA GLU A 707 89.28 -38.68 11.88
C GLU A 707 89.71 -39.04 10.46
N SER A 708 90.31 -40.23 10.34
CA SER A 708 90.68 -40.86 9.09
C SER A 708 89.46 -41.43 8.36
N MET A 709 89.50 -41.25 7.04
CA MET A 709 88.66 -41.82 5.98
C MET A 709 88.04 -43.21 6.24
N GLY A 710 86.81 -43.38 5.74
CA GLY A 710 86.26 -44.67 5.32
C GLY A 710 85.66 -44.55 3.92
N GLU A 711 86.37 -45.06 2.92
CA GLU A 711 85.84 -45.43 1.61
C GLU A 711 84.96 -46.68 1.73
N ALA A 712 83.75 -46.65 1.15
CA ALA A 712 83.09 -47.69 0.35
C ALA A 712 81.63 -47.32 0.09
#